data_AF-Q5SIU8-F1
#
_entry.id   AF-Q5SIU8-F1
#
_cell.length_a   1.000
_cell.length_b   1.000
_cell.length_c   1.000
_cell.angle_alpha   90.00
_cell.angle_beta   90.00
_cell.angle_gamma   90.00
#
_symmetry.space_group_name_H-M   'P 1'
#
loop_
_entity.id
_entity.type
_entity.pdbx_description
1 polymer ?
#
loop_
_entity_poly.entity_id
_entity_poly.type
_entity_poly.pdbx_seq_one_letter_code
_entity_poly.pdbx_strand_id
1 'polypeptide(L)'
;MEGVTQEELKARLLKPLLRELQDGARDRVVVGGLEALVQNLARPFPKLLELFRGYGEKPQEERKRVLQEALRLLEGQGPSPKGQAQASSRRLAPSDPAHLLAPPQSRRKLAELGLRTVRDVLHHYPRRYEDRRALPGARYLEEGQKATLAVKVLAKELVKTPRKGMQLVQVKAQDAWGWRITLVWFNQPWVLSQIEEGATLIVTGRVGRRNGLQLYVEHFEDEGTESLSTGRIVPIYPAKEGVSQAFLRRTVHRALELALPLPDPLEAYREDLGLMPYAEALKAIHFPEDEEALKRALLRLKFDEYLLLELKALLEAGGMVLGRSFRVEEAWVEAFKKALPFPLTRAQERVMGEIAKDMQSPRQMARLLQGDVGSGKTVVAAFALFLAAKNGAQGALMAPTEILARQHYQNLTRYLFPLGIRVELLLGSMTAKEKEAAMARLLSGEAQVAVGTHALIQEGVGFRDLGLAVVDEEHRFGVLQRRALLKLAKAPPDVLVMSATPIPRSLALTLYGDLEVSVLDEMPPGRVPVKTKVLPHRLRLQAYAFAREEVRKGHQVFVVAPAIEESEELDLKAATTLYEELKGLLPGVRLALLHGRMPAREKDEVMEAFRRGDYDLLVSTTVVEVGVDIPKATLIIVENAERFGLAQLHQLRGRVGRGGLEGYAVFIAGEAGQKTLKRLKILEESTDGFYIAEMDLKLRGPGELRGTRQSGYPELKLGDLAEDTGIIEKARALAKAIVDKDPTLDLPEHRALKEELRAQAERVGFREVI
;
A
#
# COMPACT_ATOMS: atom_id res chain seq x y z
N MET A 1 69.63 -12.64 5.08
CA MET A 1 68.52 -13.13 5.94
C MET A 1 68.34 -12.12 7.05
N GLU A 2 67.64 -11.03 6.75
CA GLU A 2 67.11 -10.06 7.71
C GLU A 2 65.72 -9.69 7.21
N GLY A 3 64.71 -9.71 8.09
CA GLY A 3 63.36 -9.22 7.77
C GLY A 3 62.18 -10.13 8.10
N VAL A 4 62.30 -11.20 8.89
CA VAL A 4 61.10 -11.93 9.39
C VAL A 4 60.81 -11.50 10.82
N THR A 5 59.59 -11.00 11.06
CA THR A 5 59.14 -10.55 12.39
C THR A 5 58.90 -11.74 13.33
N GLN A 6 59.00 -11.54 14.65
CA GLN A 6 58.78 -12.61 15.64
C GLN A 6 57.35 -13.18 15.56
N GLU A 7 56.35 -12.38 15.21
CA GLU A 7 54.96 -12.83 15.02
C GLU A 7 54.78 -13.74 13.80
N GLU A 8 55.45 -13.44 12.69
CA GLU A 8 55.45 -14.32 11.51
C GLU A 8 56.15 -15.66 11.79
N LEU A 9 57.25 -15.65 12.55
CA LEU A 9 57.91 -16.89 12.97
C LEU A 9 57.00 -17.73 13.90
N LYS A 10 56.25 -17.09 14.80
CA LYS A 10 55.24 -17.79 15.63
C LYS A 10 54.14 -18.42 14.77
N ALA A 11 53.57 -17.68 13.82
CA ALA A 11 52.53 -18.19 12.94
C ALA A 11 53.02 -19.37 12.07
N ARG A 12 54.28 -19.31 11.60
CA ARG A 12 54.92 -20.39 10.84
C ARG A 12 55.21 -21.64 11.68
N LEU A 13 55.45 -21.49 12.99
CA LEU A 13 55.61 -22.61 13.93
C LEU A 13 54.26 -23.19 14.38
N LEU A 14 53.23 -22.37 14.55
CA LEU A 14 51.93 -22.80 15.10
C LEU A 14 51.25 -23.88 14.24
N LYS A 15 51.24 -23.70 12.92
CA LYS A 15 50.52 -24.58 11.98
C LYS A 15 51.09 -26.00 11.92
N PRO A 16 52.42 -26.21 11.80
CA PRO A 16 53.02 -27.54 11.91
C PRO A 16 52.82 -28.20 13.28
N LEU A 17 52.98 -27.46 14.38
CA LEU A 17 52.82 -28.00 15.74
C LEU A 17 51.38 -28.46 16.03
N LEU A 18 50.37 -27.67 15.63
CA LEU A 18 48.96 -28.06 15.76
C LEU A 18 48.62 -29.29 14.92
N ARG A 19 49.17 -29.37 13.70
CA ARG A 19 48.94 -30.51 12.81
C ARG A 19 49.58 -31.79 13.34
N GLU A 20 50.78 -31.69 13.92
CA GLU A 20 51.45 -32.82 14.57
C GLU A 20 50.70 -33.28 15.82
N LEU A 21 50.12 -32.36 16.60
CA LEU A 21 49.25 -32.70 17.73
C LEU A 21 47.97 -33.41 17.29
N GLN A 22 47.35 -32.96 16.18
CA GLN A 22 46.17 -33.60 15.58
C GLN A 22 46.48 -34.98 14.99
N ASP A 23 47.69 -35.19 14.44
CA ASP A 23 48.16 -36.50 13.97
C ASP A 23 48.66 -37.41 15.11
N GLY A 24 48.51 -36.96 16.36
CA GLY A 24 48.79 -37.75 17.55
C GLY A 24 50.28 -37.80 17.95
N ALA A 25 51.09 -36.82 17.56
CA ALA A 25 52.51 -36.68 17.92
C ALA A 25 53.41 -37.83 17.42
N ARG A 26 53.30 -38.16 16.12
CA ARG A 26 54.00 -39.28 15.47
C ARG A 26 55.35 -38.88 14.84
N ASP A 27 55.68 -37.60 14.87
CA ASP A 27 56.85 -36.94 14.28
C ASP A 27 56.98 -37.18 12.77
N ARG A 28 55.90 -36.95 12.02
CA ARG A 28 55.82 -37.23 10.57
C ARG A 28 55.31 -36.06 9.73
N VAL A 29 54.82 -34.99 10.35
CA VAL A 29 54.22 -33.86 9.61
C VAL A 29 55.28 -33.03 8.87
N VAL A 30 56.54 -33.10 9.30
CA VAL A 30 57.65 -32.35 8.70
C VAL A 30 58.77 -33.30 8.30
N VAL A 31 59.24 -33.17 7.05
CA VAL A 31 60.39 -33.94 6.54
C VAL A 31 61.64 -33.51 7.29
N GLY A 32 62.27 -34.43 8.03
CA GLY A 32 63.41 -34.17 8.92
C GLY A 32 63.05 -34.02 10.41
N GLY A 33 61.78 -34.21 10.77
CA GLY A 33 61.29 -34.17 12.16
C GLY A 33 60.97 -32.75 12.64
N LEU A 34 60.08 -32.66 13.63
CA LEU A 34 59.65 -31.39 14.22
C LEU A 34 60.79 -30.65 14.92
N GLU A 35 61.72 -31.38 15.53
CA GLU A 35 62.88 -30.83 16.23
C GLU A 35 63.76 -29.98 15.28
N ALA A 36 64.02 -30.48 14.06
CA ALA A 36 64.80 -29.74 13.07
C ALA A 36 64.09 -28.47 12.58
N LEU A 37 62.76 -28.50 12.47
CA LEU A 37 61.96 -27.31 12.15
C LEU A 37 62.08 -26.25 13.26
N VAL A 38 61.94 -26.67 14.52
CA VAL A 38 62.02 -25.79 15.69
C VAL A 38 63.43 -25.23 15.84
N GLN A 39 64.49 -26.02 15.64
CA GLN A 39 65.88 -25.54 15.68
C GLN A 39 66.17 -24.44 14.64
N ASN A 40 65.53 -24.51 13.47
CA ASN A 40 65.71 -23.54 12.41
C ASN A 40 64.88 -22.25 12.60
N LEU A 41 63.62 -22.38 13.00
CA LEU A 41 62.67 -21.26 13.05
C LEU A 41 62.53 -20.63 14.45
N ALA A 42 62.82 -21.36 15.52
CA ALA A 42 62.62 -20.91 16.91
C ALA A 42 63.89 -20.34 17.56
N ARG A 43 64.90 -19.92 16.78
CA ARG A 43 66.12 -19.26 17.30
C ARG A 43 65.84 -18.09 18.26
N PRO A 44 64.80 -17.26 18.07
CA PRO A 44 64.42 -16.20 19.02
C PRO A 44 63.71 -16.69 20.29
N PHE A 45 63.36 -17.97 20.40
CA PHE A 45 62.57 -18.56 21.49
C PHE A 45 63.35 -19.69 22.21
N PRO A 46 64.31 -19.36 23.10
CA PRO A 46 65.20 -20.34 23.72
C PRO A 46 64.48 -21.45 24.49
N LYS A 47 63.35 -21.15 25.13
CA LYS A 47 62.53 -22.15 25.83
C LYS A 47 61.93 -23.21 24.91
N LEU A 48 61.57 -22.86 23.68
CA LEU A 48 61.08 -23.82 22.69
C LEU A 48 62.19 -24.73 22.16
N LEU A 49 63.41 -24.21 22.03
CA LEU A 49 64.58 -25.00 21.64
C LEU A 49 64.94 -26.04 22.69
N GLU A 50 64.85 -25.70 23.98
CA GLU A 50 65.05 -26.65 25.07
C GLU A 50 63.94 -27.71 25.13
N LEU A 51 62.68 -27.29 24.95
CA LEU A 51 61.52 -28.19 25.02
C LEU A 51 61.57 -29.31 23.98
N PHE A 52 62.07 -28.99 22.77
CA PHE A 52 62.12 -29.93 21.64
C PHE A 52 63.41 -30.75 21.56
N ARG A 53 64.35 -30.60 22.50
CA ARG A 53 65.60 -31.38 22.48
C ARG A 53 65.31 -32.87 22.67
N GLY A 54 65.71 -33.70 21.70
CA GLY A 54 65.47 -35.14 21.70
C GLY A 54 63.99 -35.52 21.50
N TYR A 55 63.19 -34.65 20.85
CA TYR A 55 61.75 -34.86 20.67
C TYR A 55 61.44 -36.15 19.90
N GLY A 56 62.23 -36.43 18.86
CA GLY A 56 62.08 -37.62 18.00
C GLY A 56 62.38 -38.95 18.72
N GLU A 57 63.00 -38.92 19.91
CA GLU A 57 63.35 -40.11 20.70
C GLU A 57 62.42 -40.33 21.90
N LYS A 58 61.59 -39.35 22.25
CA LYS A 58 60.65 -39.42 23.38
C LYS A 58 59.48 -40.38 23.10
N PRO A 59 58.87 -41.00 24.12
CA PRO A 59 57.60 -41.72 23.96
C PRO A 59 56.49 -40.79 23.45
N GLN A 60 55.54 -41.32 22.68
CA GLN A 60 54.45 -40.56 22.05
C GLN A 60 53.64 -39.70 23.04
N GLU A 61 53.42 -40.20 24.25
CA GLU A 61 52.66 -39.49 25.28
C GLU A 61 53.44 -38.28 25.85
N GLU A 62 54.77 -38.38 25.88
CA GLU A 62 55.64 -37.27 26.28
C GLU A 62 55.76 -36.23 25.15
N ARG A 63 55.80 -36.68 23.88
CA ARG A 63 55.76 -35.78 22.71
C ARG A 63 54.48 -34.94 22.66
N LYS A 64 53.32 -35.51 23.00
CA LYS A 64 52.06 -34.75 23.12
C LYS A 64 52.16 -33.64 24.18
N ARG A 65 52.78 -33.93 25.33
CA ARG A 65 52.98 -32.93 26.39
C ARG A 65 53.89 -31.80 25.93
N VAL A 66 55.01 -32.13 25.28
CA VAL A 66 55.93 -31.15 24.69
C VAL A 66 55.20 -30.27 23.66
N LEU A 67 54.39 -30.85 22.77
CA LEU A 67 53.59 -30.07 21.79
C LEU A 67 52.59 -29.12 22.46
N GLN A 68 51.86 -29.59 23.47
CA GLN A 68 50.88 -28.77 24.19
C GLN A 68 51.54 -27.61 24.94
N GLU A 69 52.69 -27.86 25.56
CA GLU A 69 53.45 -26.84 26.27
C GLU A 69 54.12 -25.85 25.31
N ALA A 70 54.60 -26.32 24.15
CA ALA A 70 55.10 -25.47 23.08
C ALA A 70 54.04 -24.53 22.51
N LEU A 71 52.83 -25.04 22.26
CA LEU A 71 51.69 -24.23 21.79
C LEU A 71 51.32 -23.17 22.83
N ARG A 72 51.30 -23.53 24.13
CA ARG A 72 51.08 -22.56 25.21
C ARG A 72 52.16 -21.47 25.26
N LEU A 73 53.43 -21.83 25.06
CA LEU A 73 54.53 -20.85 25.03
C LEU A 73 54.45 -19.91 23.81
N LEU A 74 53.96 -20.39 22.68
CA LEU A 74 53.79 -19.58 21.46
C LEU A 74 52.58 -18.65 21.55
N GLU A 75 51.46 -19.14 22.11
CA GLU A 75 50.19 -18.41 22.24
C GLU A 75 50.19 -17.38 23.39
N GLY A 76 51.13 -17.47 24.34
CA GLY A 76 51.22 -16.55 25.49
C GLY A 76 50.08 -16.76 26.49
N GLN A 77 50.22 -16.30 27.74
CA GLN A 77 49.17 -16.40 28.76
C GLN A 77 47.92 -15.57 28.37
N GLY A 78 47.04 -16.15 27.56
CA GLY A 78 45.63 -15.84 27.44
C GLY A 78 44.82 -16.87 28.25
N PRO A 79 43.60 -16.54 28.71
CA PRO A 79 42.94 -17.26 29.79
C PRO A 79 42.62 -18.72 29.42
N SER A 80 42.76 -19.59 30.42
CA SER A 80 42.54 -21.04 30.41
C SER A 80 41.35 -21.52 29.57
N PRO A 81 41.45 -22.74 28.97
CA PRO A 81 40.38 -23.41 28.26
C PRO A 81 39.36 -24.01 29.24
N LYS A 82 38.69 -23.14 30.00
CA LYS A 82 37.41 -23.40 30.68
C LYS A 82 36.33 -22.39 30.25
N GLY A 83 36.57 -21.67 29.15
CA GLY A 83 35.68 -20.63 28.59
C GLY A 83 35.12 -20.89 27.19
N GLN A 84 35.24 -22.11 26.64
CA GLN A 84 34.60 -22.46 25.36
C GLN A 84 33.20 -23.08 25.50
N ALA A 85 32.66 -23.12 26.73
CA ALA A 85 31.26 -23.48 26.99
C ALA A 85 30.39 -22.30 27.44
N GLN A 86 30.91 -21.06 27.45
CA GLN A 86 30.13 -19.85 27.79
C GLN A 86 30.57 -18.64 26.95
N ALA A 87 30.55 -18.78 25.61
CA ALA A 87 30.19 -17.62 24.81
C ALA A 87 28.66 -17.53 24.90
N SER A 88 28.17 -16.82 25.92
CA SER A 88 26.77 -16.43 25.96
C SER A 88 26.44 -15.77 24.62
N SER A 89 25.53 -16.40 23.88
CA SER A 89 24.89 -15.82 22.72
C SER A 89 24.22 -14.53 23.17
N ARG A 90 24.93 -13.40 23.07
CA ARG A 90 24.37 -12.10 23.35
C ARG A 90 23.24 -11.89 22.34
N ARG A 91 22.01 -12.07 22.78
CA ARG A 91 20.83 -11.77 21.96
C ARG A 91 20.91 -10.31 21.54
N LEU A 92 20.63 -10.07 20.27
CA LEU A 92 20.59 -8.72 19.72
C LEU A 92 19.19 -8.13 19.96
N ALA A 93 19.15 -6.91 20.46
CA ALA A 93 17.91 -6.15 20.55
C ALA A 93 17.47 -5.69 19.14
N PRO A 94 16.17 -5.51 18.88
CA PRO A 94 15.69 -4.98 17.61
C PRO A 94 16.30 -3.62 17.22
N SER A 95 16.62 -2.78 18.21
CA SER A 95 17.26 -1.48 18.04
C SER A 95 18.77 -1.55 17.75
N ASP A 96 19.40 -2.72 17.90
CA ASP A 96 20.83 -2.85 17.68
C ASP A 96 21.17 -2.61 16.19
N PRO A 97 22.38 -2.09 15.88
CA PRO A 97 22.77 -1.82 14.50
C PRO A 97 22.85 -3.09 13.63
N ALA A 98 22.28 -3.03 12.43
CA ALA A 98 22.26 -4.13 11.45
C ALA A 98 23.67 -4.60 11.03
N HIS A 99 24.69 -3.73 11.16
CA HIS A 99 26.06 -4.07 10.79
C HIS A 99 26.67 -5.18 11.67
N LEU A 100 26.06 -5.51 12.81
CA LEU A 100 26.42 -6.65 13.65
C LEU A 100 26.05 -8.00 13.00
N LEU A 101 25.08 -7.99 12.09
CA LEU A 101 24.61 -9.18 11.38
C LEU A 101 25.50 -9.54 10.17
N ALA A 102 26.30 -8.59 9.67
CA ALA A 102 27.12 -8.75 8.46
C ALA A 102 28.64 -8.64 8.74
N PRO A 103 29.48 -9.37 7.97
CA PRO A 103 30.94 -9.21 8.02
C PRO A 103 31.38 -7.78 7.67
N PRO A 104 32.54 -7.29 8.16
CA PRO A 104 33.00 -5.91 7.97
C PRO A 104 32.95 -5.40 6.52
N GLN A 105 33.32 -6.25 5.56
CA GLN A 105 33.34 -5.94 4.12
C GLN A 105 31.95 -5.75 3.51
N SER A 106 30.90 -6.27 4.14
CA SER A 106 29.52 -6.24 3.62
C SER A 106 28.60 -5.27 4.39
N ARG A 107 29.11 -4.55 5.40
CA ARG A 107 28.32 -3.60 6.20
C ARG A 107 27.72 -2.46 5.37
N ARG A 108 28.45 -1.97 4.37
CA ARG A 108 27.98 -0.91 3.46
C ARG A 108 26.74 -1.34 2.66
N LYS A 109 26.65 -2.62 2.30
CA LYS A 109 25.53 -3.19 1.50
C LYS A 109 24.18 -3.08 2.22
N LEU A 110 24.16 -3.26 3.55
CA LEU A 110 22.93 -3.13 4.34
C LEU A 110 22.46 -1.68 4.42
N ALA A 111 23.40 -0.75 4.63
CA ALA A 111 23.10 0.68 4.67
C ALA A 111 22.56 1.20 3.32
N GLU A 112 23.10 0.73 2.19
CA GLU A 112 22.62 1.06 0.84
C GLU A 112 21.19 0.58 0.58
N LEU A 113 20.75 -0.50 1.25
CA LEU A 113 19.38 -1.00 1.22
C LEU A 113 18.45 -0.29 2.22
N GLY A 114 18.98 0.64 3.02
CA GLY A 114 18.22 1.30 4.09
C GLY A 114 18.06 0.47 5.36
N LEU A 115 18.75 -0.67 5.47
CA LEU A 115 18.69 -1.57 6.63
C LEU A 115 19.70 -1.13 7.69
N ARG A 116 19.26 -0.37 8.69
CA ARG A 116 20.13 0.25 9.72
C ARG A 116 20.14 -0.52 11.04
N THR A 117 19.03 -1.16 11.39
CA THR A 117 18.80 -1.88 12.65
C THR A 117 18.47 -3.36 12.43
N VAL A 118 18.61 -4.19 13.45
CA VAL A 118 18.18 -5.60 13.41
C VAL A 118 16.68 -5.70 13.07
N ARG A 119 15.86 -4.78 13.59
CA ARG A 119 14.43 -4.67 13.25
C ARG A 119 14.21 -4.43 11.76
N ASP A 120 15.03 -3.57 11.12
CA ASP A 120 14.92 -3.33 9.67
C ASP A 120 15.13 -4.64 8.88
N VAL A 121 16.11 -5.45 9.29
CA VAL A 121 16.41 -6.73 8.65
C VAL A 121 15.27 -7.74 8.85
N LEU A 122 14.73 -7.85 10.07
CA LEU A 122 13.58 -8.73 10.38
C LEU A 122 12.28 -8.34 9.64
N HIS A 123 12.16 -7.07 9.22
CA HIS A 123 10.99 -6.57 8.48
C HIS A 123 11.33 -6.26 7.02
N HIS A 124 12.44 -6.80 6.50
CA HIS A 124 12.80 -6.75 5.08
C HIS A 124 12.18 -7.95 4.37
N TYR A 125 10.88 -7.89 4.12
CA TYR A 125 10.12 -9.05 3.66
C TYR A 125 10.46 -9.47 2.22
N PRO A 126 10.34 -10.77 1.89
CA PRO A 126 10.51 -11.25 0.52
C PRO A 126 9.43 -10.67 -0.42
N ARG A 127 9.80 -10.35 -1.66
CA ARG A 127 8.86 -9.93 -2.71
C ARG A 127 8.12 -11.11 -3.33
N ARG A 128 8.76 -12.28 -3.37
CA ARG A 128 8.18 -13.52 -3.87
C ARG A 128 8.88 -14.72 -3.24
N TYR A 129 8.26 -15.88 -3.39
CA TYR A 129 8.78 -17.16 -2.96
C TYR A 129 8.96 -18.07 -4.16
N GLU A 130 10.05 -18.83 -4.17
CA GLU A 130 10.31 -19.86 -5.17
C GLU A 130 10.26 -21.22 -4.47
N ASP A 131 9.34 -22.09 -4.85
CA ASP A 131 9.36 -23.46 -4.33
C ASP A 131 10.53 -24.21 -4.96
N ARG A 132 11.55 -24.51 -4.14
CA ARG A 132 12.73 -25.28 -4.53
C ARG A 132 12.77 -26.65 -3.85
N ARG A 133 11.63 -27.13 -3.33
CA ARG A 133 11.47 -28.51 -2.81
C ARG A 133 11.36 -29.52 -3.95
N ALA A 134 10.72 -29.13 -5.05
CA ALA A 134 10.53 -29.96 -6.23
C ALA A 134 11.03 -29.22 -7.48
N LEU A 135 12.35 -29.13 -7.65
CA LEU A 135 12.93 -28.58 -8.88
C LEU A 135 12.59 -29.51 -10.06
N PRO A 136 12.23 -28.95 -11.22
CA PRO A 136 11.91 -29.76 -12.40
C PRO A 136 13.10 -30.62 -12.81
N GLY A 137 12.85 -31.84 -13.28
CA GLY A 137 13.88 -32.65 -13.94
C GLY A 137 14.26 -32.06 -15.29
N ALA A 138 15.51 -32.24 -15.68
CA ALA A 138 16.04 -31.71 -16.93
C ALA A 138 15.22 -32.17 -18.16
N ARG A 139 14.59 -33.35 -18.07
CA ARG A 139 13.72 -33.93 -19.11
C ARG A 139 12.46 -33.11 -19.43
N TYR A 140 11.97 -32.30 -18.49
CA TYR A 140 10.71 -31.56 -18.62
C TYR A 140 10.91 -30.10 -19.05
N LEU A 141 12.14 -29.73 -19.37
CA LEU A 141 12.46 -28.36 -19.73
C LEU A 141 12.15 -28.08 -21.20
N GLU A 142 11.37 -27.03 -21.43
CA GLU A 142 11.05 -26.51 -22.76
C GLU A 142 12.05 -25.43 -23.20
N GLU A 143 12.31 -25.35 -24.51
CA GLU A 143 13.24 -24.36 -25.05
C GLU A 143 12.70 -22.93 -24.85
N GLY A 144 13.57 -22.02 -24.40
CA GLY A 144 13.20 -20.63 -24.10
C GLY A 144 12.64 -20.41 -22.69
N GLN A 145 12.29 -21.47 -21.95
CA GLN A 145 11.83 -21.38 -20.57
C GLN A 145 12.98 -20.93 -19.64
N LYS A 146 12.68 -20.16 -18.60
CA LYS A 146 13.60 -19.92 -17.47
C LYS A 146 13.37 -20.99 -16.41
N ALA A 147 14.42 -21.71 -16.03
CA ALA A 147 14.32 -22.84 -15.11
C ALA A 147 15.44 -22.84 -14.06
N THR A 148 15.13 -23.43 -12.91
CA THR A 148 16.07 -23.67 -11.80
C THR A 148 16.22 -25.18 -11.62
N LEU A 149 17.45 -25.66 -11.56
CA LEU A 149 17.77 -27.09 -11.44
C LEU A 149 18.81 -27.31 -10.34
N ALA A 150 18.71 -28.43 -9.65
CA ALA A 150 19.83 -28.98 -8.88
C ALA A 150 20.56 -30.00 -9.75
N VAL A 151 21.86 -29.80 -9.94
CA VAL A 151 22.69 -30.61 -10.84
C VAL A 151 24.05 -30.92 -10.22
N LYS A 152 24.50 -32.16 -10.38
CA LYS A 152 25.84 -32.58 -10.00
C LYS A 152 26.81 -32.32 -11.15
N VAL A 153 27.89 -31.61 -10.88
CA VAL A 153 28.93 -31.29 -11.85
C VAL A 153 29.71 -32.55 -12.21
N LEU A 154 29.82 -32.84 -13.50
CA LEU A 154 30.57 -33.97 -14.02
C LEU A 154 31.93 -33.56 -14.59
N ALA A 155 31.95 -32.49 -15.38
CA ALA A 155 33.16 -31.99 -16.02
C ALA A 155 33.02 -30.51 -16.36
N LYS A 156 34.11 -29.76 -16.34
CA LYS A 156 34.15 -28.33 -16.72
C LYS A 156 35.18 -28.07 -17.83
N GLU A 157 34.81 -27.24 -18.80
CA GLU A 157 35.64 -26.93 -19.98
C GLU A 157 35.54 -25.44 -20.35
N LEU A 158 36.65 -24.85 -20.79
CA LEU A 158 36.68 -23.52 -21.39
C LEU A 158 36.76 -23.64 -22.92
N VAL A 159 35.68 -23.30 -23.60
CA VAL A 159 35.59 -23.35 -25.06
C VAL A 159 35.90 -21.97 -25.64
N LYS A 160 36.94 -21.87 -26.47
CA LYS A 160 37.24 -20.67 -27.26
C LYS A 160 36.38 -20.70 -28.52
N THR A 161 35.55 -19.67 -28.73
CA THR A 161 34.67 -19.63 -29.92
C THR A 161 35.39 -18.99 -31.13
N PRO A 162 34.97 -19.32 -32.37
CA PRO A 162 35.54 -18.73 -33.59
C PRO A 162 35.32 -17.21 -33.74
N ARG A 163 34.39 -16.63 -32.97
CA ARG A 163 34.18 -15.17 -32.92
C ARG A 163 35.23 -14.55 -32.00
N LYS A 164 36.06 -13.65 -32.55
CA LYS A 164 37.09 -12.90 -31.80
C LYS A 164 36.51 -12.30 -30.51
N GLY A 165 37.08 -12.69 -29.37
CA GLY A 165 36.79 -12.12 -28.05
C GLY A 165 35.70 -12.81 -27.22
N MET A 166 35.02 -13.84 -27.72
CA MET A 166 33.96 -14.52 -26.97
C MET A 166 34.45 -15.86 -26.38
N GLN A 167 34.49 -15.93 -25.05
CA GLN A 167 34.86 -17.12 -24.27
C GLN A 167 33.59 -17.78 -23.73
N LEU A 168 33.51 -19.11 -23.83
CA LEU A 168 32.39 -19.88 -23.31
C LEU A 168 32.90 -20.82 -22.21
N VAL A 169 32.33 -20.76 -21.01
CA VAL A 169 32.53 -21.80 -20.01
C VAL A 169 31.39 -22.80 -20.16
N GLN A 170 31.72 -24.07 -20.39
CA GLN A 170 30.76 -25.16 -20.46
C GLN A 170 30.99 -26.12 -19.29
N VAL A 171 29.95 -26.40 -18.52
CA VAL A 171 29.98 -27.39 -17.45
C VAL A 171 28.97 -28.48 -17.78
N LYS A 172 29.46 -29.71 -17.96
CA LYS A 172 28.59 -30.88 -18.08
C LYS A 172 28.14 -31.26 -16.69
N ALA A 173 26.83 -31.36 -16.50
CA ALA A 173 26.22 -31.72 -15.22
C ALA A 173 25.12 -32.76 -15.44
N GLN A 174 24.68 -33.40 -14.37
CA GLN A 174 23.53 -34.30 -14.37
C GLN A 174 22.55 -33.93 -13.28
N ASP A 175 21.25 -34.06 -13.55
CA ASP A 175 20.22 -33.89 -12.52
C ASP A 175 20.14 -35.11 -11.58
N ALA A 176 19.26 -35.04 -10.57
CA ALA A 176 19.02 -36.13 -9.62
C ALA A 176 18.51 -37.43 -10.26
N TRP A 177 17.94 -37.35 -11.46
CA TRP A 177 17.42 -38.48 -12.24
C TRP A 177 18.43 -39.01 -13.27
N GLY A 178 19.66 -38.47 -13.29
CA GLY A 178 20.74 -38.89 -14.19
C GLY A 178 20.69 -38.29 -15.60
N TRP A 179 19.78 -37.35 -15.88
CA TRP A 179 19.72 -36.67 -17.17
C TRP A 179 20.86 -35.66 -17.30
N ARG A 180 21.59 -35.75 -18.40
CA ARG A 180 22.73 -34.86 -18.69
C ARG A 180 22.26 -33.52 -19.22
N ILE A 181 22.84 -32.45 -18.69
CA ILE A 181 22.61 -31.08 -19.12
C ILE A 181 23.95 -30.34 -19.23
N THR A 182 24.06 -29.43 -20.21
CA THR A 182 25.25 -28.57 -20.36
C THR A 182 24.94 -27.16 -19.87
N LEU A 183 25.64 -26.73 -18.84
CA LEU A 183 25.55 -25.37 -18.30
C LEU A 183 26.51 -24.46 -19.06
N VAL A 184 26.05 -23.29 -19.47
CA VAL A 184 26.80 -22.37 -20.32
C VAL A 184 26.86 -20.98 -19.71
N TRP A 185 28.08 -20.44 -19.54
CA TRP A 185 28.31 -19.04 -19.18
C TRP A 185 29.08 -18.33 -20.31
N PHE A 186 28.60 -17.15 -20.68
CA PHE A 186 29.25 -16.29 -21.68
C PHE A 186 30.20 -15.31 -21.00
N ASN A 187 31.46 -15.29 -21.43
CA ASN A 187 32.50 -14.35 -20.97
C ASN A 187 32.73 -14.33 -19.44
N GLN A 188 32.51 -15.44 -18.73
CA GLN A 188 32.71 -15.55 -17.28
C GLN A 188 33.73 -16.66 -16.93
N PRO A 189 35.03 -16.49 -17.26
CA PRO A 189 36.05 -17.52 -17.01
C PRO A 189 36.29 -17.81 -15.52
N TRP A 190 35.97 -16.85 -14.63
CA TRP A 190 36.09 -16.99 -13.17
C TRP A 190 35.23 -18.12 -12.58
N VAL A 191 34.18 -18.54 -13.29
CA VAL A 191 33.29 -19.64 -12.87
C VAL A 191 34.06 -20.97 -12.73
N LEU A 192 35.10 -21.19 -13.54
CA LEU A 192 35.92 -22.40 -13.48
C LEU A 192 36.66 -22.57 -12.15
N SER A 193 37.01 -21.46 -11.50
CA SER A 193 37.65 -21.46 -10.18
C SER A 193 36.67 -21.61 -9.01
N GLN A 194 35.36 -21.39 -9.23
CA GLN A 194 34.35 -21.49 -8.19
C GLN A 194 33.60 -22.83 -8.16
N ILE A 195 33.66 -23.60 -9.26
CA ILE A 195 32.95 -24.87 -9.39
C ILE A 195 33.94 -26.03 -9.26
N GLU A 196 33.67 -26.95 -8.33
CA GLU A 196 34.40 -28.21 -8.21
C GLU A 196 33.69 -29.36 -8.93
N GLU A 197 34.46 -30.28 -9.52
CA GLU A 197 33.89 -31.48 -10.11
C GLU A 197 33.35 -32.41 -9.02
N GLY A 198 32.16 -32.94 -9.22
CA GLY A 198 31.45 -33.74 -8.21
C GLY A 198 30.59 -32.93 -7.25
N ALA A 199 30.70 -31.59 -7.21
CA ALA A 199 29.85 -30.73 -6.41
C ALA A 199 28.41 -30.68 -6.96
N THR A 200 27.42 -30.53 -6.07
CA THR A 200 26.04 -30.23 -6.45
C THR A 200 25.85 -28.72 -6.51
N LEU A 201 25.37 -28.23 -7.65
CA LEU A 201 25.05 -26.84 -7.86
C LEU A 201 23.55 -26.67 -8.07
N ILE A 202 23.01 -25.59 -7.53
CA ILE A 202 21.73 -25.05 -8.00
C ILE A 202 22.03 -24.01 -9.06
N VAL A 203 21.44 -24.20 -10.24
CA VAL A 203 21.66 -23.35 -11.41
C VAL A 203 20.34 -22.82 -11.90
N THR A 204 20.28 -21.53 -12.16
CA THR A 204 19.11 -20.83 -12.70
C THR A 204 19.49 -20.18 -14.02
N GLY A 205 18.70 -20.39 -15.05
CA GLY A 205 19.04 -19.89 -16.38
C GLY A 205 17.94 -20.09 -17.40
N ARG A 206 18.23 -19.67 -18.63
CA ARG A 206 17.34 -19.92 -19.78
C ARG A 206 17.72 -21.21 -20.47
N VAL A 207 16.72 -22.03 -20.76
CA VAL A 207 16.88 -23.31 -21.45
C VAL A 207 17.11 -23.06 -22.93
N GLY A 208 18.15 -23.68 -23.48
CA GLY A 208 18.44 -23.70 -24.91
C GLY A 208 18.58 -25.13 -25.41
N ARG A 209 18.30 -25.36 -26.70
CA ARG A 209 18.59 -26.64 -27.36
C ARG A 209 19.54 -26.44 -28.52
N ARG A 210 20.84 -26.48 -28.23
CA ARG A 210 21.89 -26.45 -29.25
C ARG A 210 22.83 -27.61 -29.02
N ASN A 211 22.69 -28.68 -29.81
CA ASN A 211 23.41 -29.96 -29.62
C ASN A 211 23.13 -30.63 -28.26
N GLY A 212 21.85 -30.76 -27.90
CA GLY A 212 21.39 -31.29 -26.62
C GLY A 212 20.81 -30.21 -25.71
N LEU A 213 20.40 -30.62 -24.51
CA LEU A 213 19.81 -29.71 -23.52
C LEU A 213 20.92 -28.85 -22.89
N GLN A 214 20.77 -27.53 -23.02
CA GLN A 214 21.66 -26.54 -22.44
C GLN A 214 20.90 -25.61 -21.50
N LEU A 215 21.57 -25.12 -20.46
CA LEU A 215 21.08 -24.04 -19.61
C LEU A 215 22.07 -22.88 -19.68
N TYR A 216 21.64 -21.75 -20.23
CA TYR A 216 22.38 -20.50 -20.18
C TYR A 216 22.25 -19.92 -18.78
N VAL A 217 23.29 -20.12 -17.97
CA VAL A 217 23.24 -19.84 -16.53
C VAL A 217 23.30 -18.34 -16.29
N GLU A 218 22.28 -17.83 -15.62
CA GLU A 218 22.24 -16.45 -15.12
C GLU A 218 22.76 -16.39 -13.69
N HIS A 219 22.47 -17.42 -12.89
CA HIS A 219 22.84 -17.50 -11.48
C HIS A 219 23.15 -18.94 -11.06
N PHE A 220 24.16 -19.13 -10.22
CA PHE A 220 24.46 -20.43 -9.62
C PHE A 220 24.86 -20.30 -8.15
N GLU A 221 24.57 -21.34 -7.36
CA GLU A 221 24.93 -21.46 -5.95
C GLU A 221 25.41 -22.89 -5.66
N ASP A 222 26.40 -23.04 -4.79
CA ASP A 222 26.87 -24.33 -4.29
C ASP A 222 26.00 -24.79 -3.11
N GLU A 223 25.62 -26.06 -3.10
CA GLU A 223 24.82 -26.68 -2.05
C GLU A 223 25.60 -26.77 -0.72
N GLY A 224 26.94 -26.75 -0.74
CA GLY A 224 27.81 -26.88 0.44
C GLY A 224 27.81 -25.69 1.41
N THR A 225 27.33 -24.51 0.99
CA THR A 225 27.23 -23.32 1.86
C THR A 225 25.81 -23.15 2.39
N GLU A 226 25.56 -23.60 3.63
CA GLU A 226 24.32 -23.44 4.43
C GLU A 226 23.02 -23.42 3.60
N SER A 227 22.28 -24.53 3.64
CA SER A 227 21.13 -24.93 2.80
C SER A 227 19.91 -23.99 2.74
N LEU A 228 20.02 -22.72 3.13
CA LEU A 228 18.98 -21.69 3.06
C LEU A 228 18.44 -21.42 1.64
N SER A 229 19.12 -21.95 0.62
CA SER A 229 18.79 -21.78 -0.79
C SER A 229 18.20 -23.03 -1.48
N THR A 230 18.11 -24.16 -0.78
CA THR A 230 17.79 -25.48 -1.36
C THR A 230 16.79 -26.26 -0.48
N GLY A 231 16.00 -27.15 -1.10
CA GLY A 231 15.11 -28.09 -0.38
C GLY A 231 13.95 -27.47 0.40
N ARG A 232 13.60 -26.22 0.10
CA ARG A 232 12.59 -25.44 0.83
C ARG A 232 11.90 -24.43 -0.08
N ILE A 233 10.89 -23.76 0.44
CA ILE A 233 10.34 -22.55 -0.18
C ILE A 233 11.34 -21.42 0.08
N VAL A 234 11.96 -20.90 -0.99
CA VAL A 234 13.07 -19.94 -0.89
C VAL A 234 12.57 -18.52 -1.06
N PRO A 235 12.86 -17.62 -0.10
CA PRO A 235 12.51 -16.21 -0.20
C PRO A 235 13.39 -15.47 -1.23
N ILE A 236 12.76 -14.60 -2.01
CA ILE A 236 13.44 -13.65 -2.92
C ILE A 236 13.18 -12.23 -2.44
N TYR A 237 14.23 -11.57 -1.98
CA TYR A 237 14.18 -10.23 -1.40
C TYR A 237 14.37 -9.13 -2.44
N PRO A 238 13.84 -7.92 -2.22
CA PRO A 238 14.30 -6.73 -2.92
C PRO A 238 15.81 -6.54 -2.71
N ALA A 239 16.56 -6.40 -3.81
CA ALA A 239 18.01 -6.25 -3.81
C ALA A 239 18.45 -5.15 -4.80
N LYS A 240 19.55 -4.46 -4.46
CA LYS A 240 20.25 -3.51 -5.35
C LYS A 240 21.44 -4.19 -6.01
N GLU A 241 21.95 -3.57 -7.07
CA GLU A 241 23.16 -4.02 -7.76
C GLU A 241 24.33 -4.22 -6.77
N GLY A 242 25.01 -5.36 -6.83
CA GLY A 242 26.08 -5.72 -5.88
C GLY A 242 25.65 -6.43 -4.58
N VAL A 243 24.34 -6.59 -4.33
CA VAL A 243 23.81 -7.38 -3.21
C VAL A 243 23.20 -8.70 -3.70
N SER A 244 23.76 -9.83 -3.25
CA SER A 244 23.27 -11.15 -3.63
C SER A 244 22.13 -11.63 -2.71
N GLN A 245 21.24 -12.45 -3.26
CA GLN A 245 20.16 -13.08 -2.48
C GLN A 245 20.69 -13.98 -1.37
N ALA A 246 21.80 -14.70 -1.61
CA ALA A 246 22.45 -15.54 -0.62
C ALA A 246 23.02 -14.74 0.56
N PHE A 247 23.45 -13.49 0.33
CA PHE A 247 23.86 -12.60 1.41
C PHE A 247 22.64 -12.20 2.26
N LEU A 248 21.56 -11.75 1.62
CA LEU A 248 20.33 -11.34 2.32
C LEU A 248 19.73 -12.49 3.13
N ARG A 249 19.62 -13.70 2.56
CA ARG A 249 19.14 -14.89 3.28
C ARG A 249 19.97 -15.17 4.53
N ARG A 250 21.30 -15.15 4.43
CA ARG A 250 22.19 -15.37 5.59
C ARG A 250 22.05 -14.28 6.65
N THR A 251 21.99 -13.02 6.23
CA THR A 251 21.80 -11.90 7.18
C THR A 251 20.46 -12.00 7.91
N VAL A 252 19.38 -12.31 7.21
CA VAL A 252 18.04 -12.49 7.79
C VAL A 252 18.00 -13.70 8.71
N HIS A 253 18.56 -14.85 8.29
CA HIS A 253 18.62 -16.05 9.13
C HIS A 253 19.34 -15.78 10.46
N ARG A 254 20.49 -15.11 10.39
CA ARG A 254 21.24 -14.71 11.58
C ARG A 254 20.47 -13.72 12.46
N ALA A 255 19.68 -12.82 11.86
CA ALA A 255 18.81 -11.91 12.61
C ALA A 255 17.74 -12.71 13.37
N LEU A 256 17.11 -13.69 12.74
CA LEU A 256 16.10 -14.55 13.36
C LEU A 256 16.69 -15.36 14.53
N GLU A 257 17.88 -15.92 14.38
CA GLU A 257 18.54 -16.70 15.44
C GLU A 257 18.96 -15.84 16.65
N LEU A 258 19.48 -14.63 16.40
CA LEU A 258 20.04 -13.79 17.45
C LEU A 258 19.02 -12.87 18.12
N ALA A 259 17.89 -12.57 17.47
CA ALA A 259 16.90 -11.63 18.00
C ALA A 259 15.64 -12.29 18.59
N LEU A 260 15.27 -13.51 18.17
CA LEU A 260 14.05 -14.17 18.65
C LEU A 260 14.25 -14.96 19.96
N PRO A 261 13.17 -15.17 20.75
CA PRO A 261 11.84 -14.59 20.62
C PRO A 261 11.79 -13.09 21.01
N LEU A 262 10.92 -12.36 20.32
CA LEU A 262 10.53 -11.00 20.68
C LEU A 262 9.19 -11.03 21.43
N PRO A 263 8.89 -10.02 22.28
CA PRO A 263 7.56 -9.85 22.87
C PRO A 263 6.49 -9.86 21.78
N ASP A 264 5.41 -10.61 21.99
CA ASP A 264 4.29 -10.66 21.05
C ASP A 264 3.31 -9.51 21.39
N PRO A 265 3.11 -8.52 20.49
CA PRO A 265 2.24 -7.38 20.76
C PRO A 265 0.75 -7.77 20.88
N LEU A 266 0.36 -8.96 20.43
CA LEU A 266 -1.03 -9.46 20.41
C LEU A 266 -1.21 -10.74 21.20
N GLU A 267 -0.33 -11.03 22.16
CA GLU A 267 -0.40 -12.25 22.97
C GLU A 267 -1.79 -12.44 23.59
N ALA A 268 -2.37 -11.37 24.13
CA ALA A 268 -3.71 -11.39 24.76
C ALA A 268 -4.87 -11.65 23.79
N TYR A 269 -4.71 -11.37 22.50
CA TYR A 269 -5.78 -11.45 21.49
C TYR A 269 -5.59 -12.61 20.50
N ARG A 270 -4.47 -13.33 20.60
CA ARG A 270 -4.02 -14.32 19.62
C ARG A 270 -5.00 -15.47 19.44
N GLU A 271 -5.54 -16.01 20.54
CA GLU A 271 -6.41 -17.20 20.50
C GLU A 271 -7.78 -16.88 19.90
N ASP A 272 -8.39 -15.78 20.35
CA ASP A 272 -9.70 -15.31 19.85
C ASP A 272 -9.66 -14.99 18.35
N LEU A 273 -8.53 -14.49 17.85
CA LEU A 273 -8.33 -14.13 16.45
C LEU A 273 -7.77 -15.28 15.59
N GLY A 274 -7.41 -16.42 16.20
CA GLY A 274 -6.81 -17.56 15.50
C GLY A 274 -5.45 -17.26 14.87
N LEU A 275 -4.67 -16.37 15.49
CA LEU A 275 -3.40 -15.88 14.96
C LEU A 275 -2.20 -16.76 15.37
N MET A 276 -1.22 -16.88 14.48
CA MET A 276 0.06 -17.54 14.77
C MET A 276 0.90 -16.67 15.75
N PRO A 277 1.72 -17.26 16.65
CA PRO A 277 2.65 -16.49 17.49
C PRO A 277 3.60 -15.61 16.68
N TYR A 278 3.91 -14.42 17.18
CA TYR A 278 4.70 -13.42 16.44
C TYR A 278 6.07 -13.93 15.98
N ALA A 279 6.80 -14.63 16.87
CA ALA A 279 8.11 -15.20 16.55
C ALA A 279 8.04 -16.29 15.46
N GLU A 280 6.95 -17.06 15.40
CA GLU A 280 6.73 -18.05 14.35
C GLU A 280 6.37 -17.38 13.03
N ALA A 281 5.56 -16.33 13.05
CA ALA A 281 5.20 -15.57 11.85
C ALA A 281 6.44 -14.91 11.21
N LEU A 282 7.35 -14.32 12.00
CA LEU A 282 8.61 -13.78 11.50
C LEU A 282 9.53 -14.86 10.92
N LYS A 283 9.54 -16.07 11.48
CA LYS A 283 10.30 -17.18 10.88
C LYS A 283 9.68 -17.64 9.56
N ALA A 284 8.38 -17.88 9.55
CA ALA A 284 7.65 -18.42 8.41
C ALA A 284 7.53 -17.44 7.24
N ILE A 285 7.48 -16.12 7.48
CA ILE A 285 7.52 -15.14 6.37
C ILE A 285 8.87 -15.18 5.64
N HIS A 286 9.96 -15.50 6.33
CA HIS A 286 11.29 -15.56 5.71
C HIS A 286 11.64 -16.95 5.20
N PHE A 287 11.37 -17.99 6.00
CA PHE A 287 11.71 -19.37 5.72
C PHE A 287 10.52 -20.28 6.05
N PRO A 288 9.46 -20.28 5.22
CA PRO A 288 8.31 -21.13 5.45
C PRO A 288 8.63 -22.61 5.21
N GLU A 289 8.11 -23.46 6.08
CA GLU A 289 8.18 -24.92 5.92
C GLU A 289 7.26 -25.41 4.80
N ASP A 290 6.06 -24.81 4.72
CA ASP A 290 5.06 -25.07 3.70
C ASP A 290 4.24 -23.81 3.36
N GLU A 291 3.34 -23.94 2.37
CA GLU A 291 2.50 -22.83 1.91
C GLU A 291 1.48 -22.39 2.98
N GLU A 292 1.03 -23.29 3.84
CA GLU A 292 0.04 -22.98 4.89
C GLU A 292 0.68 -22.17 6.03
N ALA A 293 1.91 -22.49 6.42
CA ALA A 293 2.73 -21.70 7.33
C ALA A 293 2.97 -20.28 6.78
N LEU A 294 3.28 -20.18 5.47
CA LEU A 294 3.42 -18.88 4.81
C LEU A 294 2.12 -18.08 4.83
N LYS A 295 0.98 -18.70 4.50
CA LYS A 295 -0.34 -18.03 4.53
C LYS A 295 -0.67 -17.52 5.94
N ARG A 296 -0.47 -18.34 6.98
CA ARG A 296 -0.70 -17.94 8.38
C ARG A 296 0.23 -16.81 8.83
N ALA A 297 1.49 -16.84 8.40
CA ALA A 297 2.46 -15.78 8.68
C ALA A 297 2.08 -14.45 8.01
N LEU A 298 1.69 -14.49 6.74
CA LEU A 298 1.19 -13.32 6.01
C LEU A 298 -0.05 -12.74 6.68
N LEU A 299 -1.03 -13.57 7.03
CA LEU A 299 -2.23 -13.14 7.74
C LEU A 299 -1.87 -12.44 9.07
N ARG A 300 -0.99 -13.04 9.88
CA ARG A 300 -0.54 -12.48 11.15
C ARG A 300 0.13 -11.12 10.97
N LEU A 301 1.13 -11.02 10.07
CA LEU A 301 1.91 -9.80 9.91
C LEU A 301 1.12 -8.68 9.21
N LYS A 302 0.20 -9.03 8.30
CA LYS A 302 -0.76 -8.07 7.74
C LYS A 302 -1.70 -7.53 8.83
N PHE A 303 -2.21 -8.41 9.68
CA PHE A 303 -3.07 -8.00 10.79
C PHE A 303 -2.33 -7.05 11.74
N ASP A 304 -1.08 -7.36 12.11
CA ASP A 304 -0.24 -6.48 12.94
C ASP A 304 -0.06 -5.10 12.27
N GLU A 305 0.24 -5.06 10.96
CA GLU A 305 0.41 -3.82 10.20
C GLU A 305 -0.87 -2.96 10.17
N TYR A 306 -2.03 -3.57 9.90
CA TYR A 306 -3.31 -2.85 9.91
C TYR A 306 -3.74 -2.41 11.30
N LEU A 307 -3.54 -3.24 12.33
CA LEU A 307 -3.91 -2.88 13.69
C LEU A 307 -3.10 -1.67 14.18
N LEU A 308 -1.80 -1.65 13.91
CA LEU A 308 -0.94 -0.52 14.28
C LEU A 308 -1.35 0.76 13.55
N LEU A 309 -1.73 0.65 12.27
CA LEU A 309 -2.25 1.77 11.49
C LEU A 309 -3.56 2.32 12.06
N GLU A 310 -4.51 1.45 12.38
CA GLU A 310 -5.82 1.83 12.95
C GLU A 310 -5.68 2.39 14.37
N LEU A 311 -4.86 1.78 15.22
CA LEU A 311 -4.55 2.30 16.57
C LEU A 311 -3.90 3.67 16.48
N LYS A 312 -2.94 3.85 15.57
CA LYS A 312 -2.31 5.14 15.33
C LYS A 312 -3.36 6.18 14.96
N ALA A 313 -4.22 5.90 13.98
CA ALA A 313 -5.25 6.81 13.54
C ALA A 313 -6.22 7.19 14.67
N LEU A 314 -6.66 6.21 15.47
CA LEU A 314 -7.57 6.44 16.60
C LEU A 314 -6.91 7.23 17.75
N LEU A 315 -5.62 7.03 18.00
CA LEU A 315 -4.87 7.77 19.02
C LEU A 315 -4.50 9.19 18.55
N GLU A 316 -4.14 9.37 17.28
CA GLU A 316 -3.80 10.66 16.64
C GLU A 316 -5.03 11.55 16.44
N ALA A 317 -6.20 10.95 16.24
CA ALA A 317 -7.47 11.68 16.30
C ALA A 317 -7.67 12.41 17.65
N GLY A 318 -6.81 12.12 18.65
CA GLY A 318 -6.75 12.80 19.92
C GLY A 318 -7.94 12.35 20.76
N GLY A 319 -7.68 11.59 21.82
CA GLY A 319 -8.72 11.02 22.67
C GLY A 319 -9.91 11.94 22.87
N MET A 320 -11.12 11.44 22.59
CA MET A 320 -12.42 12.12 22.71
C MET A 320 -12.35 13.65 22.60
N VAL A 321 -12.33 14.21 21.38
CA VAL A 321 -12.71 15.62 21.23
C VAL A 321 -14.11 15.76 21.81
N LEU A 322 -14.22 16.42 22.96
CA LEU A 322 -15.52 16.64 23.58
C LEU A 322 -16.30 17.60 22.71
N GLY A 323 -17.45 17.13 22.27
CA GLY A 323 -18.38 17.87 21.44
C GLY A 323 -19.58 18.34 22.25
N ARG A 324 -20.61 18.72 21.52
CA ARG A 324 -21.92 19.04 22.08
C ARG A 324 -22.79 17.79 22.07
N SER A 325 -23.40 17.47 23.20
CA SER A 325 -24.48 16.46 23.24
C SER A 325 -25.81 17.10 22.84
N PHE A 326 -26.41 16.53 21.80
CA PHE A 326 -27.72 16.92 21.28
C PHE A 326 -28.80 16.03 21.87
N ARG A 327 -29.96 16.62 22.20
CA ARG A 327 -31.17 15.86 22.51
C ARG A 327 -31.77 15.35 21.20
N VAL A 328 -32.32 14.15 21.24
CA VAL A 328 -33.08 13.57 20.14
C VAL A 328 -34.34 12.97 20.73
N GLU A 329 -35.50 13.46 20.26
CA GLU A 329 -36.81 12.94 20.65
C GLU A 329 -37.42 12.20 19.47
N GLU A 330 -38.10 11.09 19.75
CA GLU A 330 -38.79 10.29 18.73
C GLU A 330 -39.81 11.12 17.94
N ALA A 331 -40.51 12.04 18.63
CA ALA A 331 -41.44 12.97 18.00
C ALA A 331 -40.78 13.87 16.93
N TRP A 332 -39.50 14.25 17.12
CA TRP A 332 -38.78 15.08 16.14
C TRP A 332 -38.40 14.26 14.91
N VAL A 333 -37.98 13.02 15.11
CA VAL A 333 -37.68 12.08 14.02
C VAL A 333 -38.94 11.83 13.18
N GLU A 334 -40.06 11.55 13.82
CA GLU A 334 -41.34 11.34 13.14
C GLU A 334 -41.85 12.60 12.41
N ALA A 335 -41.70 13.77 13.01
CA ALA A 335 -42.03 15.04 12.35
C ALA A 335 -41.18 15.26 11.09
N PHE A 336 -39.88 14.98 11.15
CA PHE A 336 -38.99 15.08 9.99
C PHE A 336 -39.42 14.10 8.89
N LYS A 337 -39.66 12.83 9.22
CA LYS A 337 -40.11 11.81 8.25
C LYS A 337 -41.41 12.23 7.54
N LYS A 338 -42.37 12.78 8.29
CA LYS A 338 -43.66 13.25 7.73
C LYS A 338 -43.55 14.48 6.82
N ALA A 339 -42.51 15.30 6.99
CA ALA A 339 -42.28 16.48 6.15
C ALA A 339 -41.68 16.13 4.78
N LEU A 340 -41.14 14.90 4.61
CA LEU A 340 -40.52 14.50 3.36
C LEU A 340 -41.56 14.15 2.29
N PRO A 341 -41.31 14.54 1.02
CA PRO A 341 -42.23 14.22 -0.09
C PRO A 341 -42.07 12.79 -0.61
N PHE A 342 -41.28 11.93 0.04
CA PHE A 342 -40.97 10.56 -0.36
C PHE A 342 -40.67 9.70 0.88
N PRO A 343 -40.84 8.36 0.80
CA PRO A 343 -40.41 7.46 1.85
C PRO A 343 -38.89 7.33 1.89
N LEU A 344 -38.34 7.11 3.08
CA LEU A 344 -36.92 6.82 3.28
C LEU A 344 -36.61 5.34 2.96
N THR A 345 -35.38 5.08 2.54
CA THR A 345 -34.85 3.70 2.41
C THR A 345 -34.39 3.18 3.78
N ARG A 346 -34.21 1.85 3.92
CA ARG A 346 -33.73 1.27 5.18
C ARG A 346 -32.30 1.72 5.47
N ALA A 347 -31.49 1.86 4.42
CA ALA A 347 -30.14 2.42 4.54
C ALA A 347 -30.16 3.85 5.09
N GLN A 348 -31.06 4.70 4.60
CA GLN A 348 -31.20 6.08 5.11
C GLN A 348 -31.65 6.09 6.58
N GLU A 349 -32.63 5.27 6.96
CA GLU A 349 -33.08 5.18 8.35
C GLU A 349 -32.00 4.66 9.29
N ARG A 350 -31.24 3.63 8.88
CA ARG A 350 -30.09 3.10 9.63
C ARG A 350 -29.06 4.19 9.90
N VAL A 351 -28.64 4.91 8.86
CA VAL A 351 -27.64 5.97 8.95
C VAL A 351 -28.14 7.17 9.76
N MET A 352 -29.43 7.53 9.65
CA MET A 352 -30.02 8.54 10.52
C MET A 352 -29.94 8.13 12.00
N GLY A 353 -30.14 6.86 12.32
CA GLY A 353 -29.96 6.32 13.67
C GLY A 353 -28.51 6.38 14.15
N GLU A 354 -27.55 6.05 13.28
CA GLU A 354 -26.10 6.19 13.57
C GLU A 354 -25.73 7.64 13.88
N ILE A 355 -26.15 8.60 13.05
CA ILE A 355 -25.93 10.03 13.27
C ILE A 355 -26.59 10.51 14.56
N ALA A 356 -27.85 10.13 14.82
CA ALA A 356 -28.54 10.53 16.03
C ALA A 356 -27.80 10.03 17.29
N LYS A 357 -27.32 8.79 17.28
CA LYS A 357 -26.56 8.21 18.38
C LYS A 357 -25.24 8.96 18.63
N ASP A 358 -24.52 9.31 17.57
CA ASP A 358 -23.27 10.07 17.70
C ASP A 358 -23.52 11.49 18.19
N MET A 359 -24.51 12.19 17.64
CA MET A 359 -24.86 13.54 18.09
C MET A 359 -25.34 13.56 19.55
N GLN A 360 -25.91 12.46 20.06
CA GLN A 360 -26.25 12.34 21.49
C GLN A 360 -25.03 12.17 22.39
N SER A 361 -23.89 11.73 21.84
CA SER A 361 -22.66 11.49 22.57
C SER A 361 -22.04 12.79 23.10
N PRO A 362 -21.30 12.76 24.22
CA PRO A 362 -20.44 13.87 24.62
C PRO A 362 -19.20 14.02 23.73
N ARG A 363 -18.92 13.05 22.84
CA ARG A 363 -17.84 13.14 21.83
C ARG A 363 -18.35 13.88 20.60
N GLN A 364 -17.52 14.71 19.98
CA GLN A 364 -17.80 15.33 18.69
C GLN A 364 -18.05 14.23 17.65
N MET A 365 -19.18 14.32 16.94
CA MET A 365 -19.40 13.45 15.78
C MET A 365 -18.42 13.84 14.68
N ALA A 366 -17.69 12.88 14.13
CA ALA A 366 -16.87 13.04 12.94
C ALA A 366 -17.16 11.88 12.00
N ARG A 367 -17.98 12.10 10.97
CA ARG A 367 -18.55 11.02 10.16
C ARG A 367 -18.45 11.29 8.66
N LEU A 368 -18.01 10.28 7.91
CA LEU A 368 -18.04 10.22 6.45
C LEU A 368 -19.28 9.44 5.99
N LEU A 369 -20.23 10.16 5.41
CA LEU A 369 -21.38 9.62 4.72
C LEU A 369 -21.04 9.32 3.26
N GLN A 370 -20.95 8.03 2.94
CA GLN A 370 -20.76 7.55 1.59
C GLN A 370 -22.08 7.06 1.00
N GLY A 371 -22.22 7.23 -0.30
CA GLY A 371 -23.32 6.64 -1.04
C GLY A 371 -23.23 7.04 -2.51
N ASP A 372 -23.88 6.27 -3.37
CA ASP A 372 -23.89 6.57 -4.79
C ASP A 372 -24.55 7.95 -5.08
N VAL A 373 -24.28 8.53 -6.26
CA VAL A 373 -24.95 9.74 -6.74
C VAL A 373 -26.46 9.49 -6.75
N GLY A 374 -27.21 10.23 -5.94
CA GLY A 374 -28.66 10.10 -5.81
C GLY A 374 -29.14 8.98 -4.88
N SER A 375 -28.28 8.42 -4.01
CA SER A 375 -28.69 7.56 -2.89
C SER A 375 -29.42 8.31 -1.76
N GLY A 376 -29.52 9.65 -1.87
CA GLY A 376 -30.21 10.51 -0.91
C GLY A 376 -29.33 11.08 0.20
N LYS A 377 -28.00 11.17 0.04
CA LYS A 377 -27.10 11.80 1.03
C LYS A 377 -27.60 13.13 1.61
N THR A 378 -28.18 14.00 0.77
CA THR A 378 -28.75 15.29 1.17
C THR A 378 -29.89 15.16 2.20
N VAL A 379 -30.72 14.10 2.17
CA VAL A 379 -31.81 13.93 3.15
C VAL A 379 -31.26 13.58 4.54
N VAL A 380 -30.19 12.78 4.57
CA VAL A 380 -29.48 12.40 5.79
C VAL A 380 -28.77 13.61 6.40
N ALA A 381 -28.12 14.44 5.57
CA ALA A 381 -27.57 15.72 6.03
C ALA A 381 -28.64 16.70 6.52
N ALA A 382 -29.80 16.76 5.85
CA ALA A 382 -30.93 17.57 6.29
C ALA A 382 -31.43 17.15 7.68
N PHE A 383 -31.46 15.84 7.96
CA PHE A 383 -31.82 15.33 9.28
C PHE A 383 -30.84 15.77 10.37
N ALA A 384 -29.53 15.67 10.11
CA ALA A 384 -28.51 16.14 11.06
C ALA A 384 -28.64 17.65 11.34
N LEU A 385 -28.83 18.46 10.28
CA LEU A 385 -29.08 19.90 10.40
C LEU A 385 -30.36 20.21 11.16
N PHE A 386 -31.41 19.42 10.97
CA PHE A 386 -32.68 19.52 11.71
C PHE A 386 -32.47 19.27 13.22
N LEU A 387 -31.72 18.22 13.59
CA LEU A 387 -31.41 17.93 15.00
C LEU A 387 -30.61 19.06 15.65
N ALA A 388 -29.61 19.60 14.94
CA ALA A 388 -28.82 20.73 15.43
C ALA A 388 -29.72 21.95 15.71
N ALA A 389 -30.59 22.30 14.74
CA ALA A 389 -31.52 23.41 14.87
C ALA A 389 -32.53 23.25 16.01
N LYS A 390 -33.06 22.03 16.23
CA LYS A 390 -34.00 21.76 17.35
C LYS A 390 -33.36 21.91 18.73
N ASN A 391 -32.04 21.74 18.82
CA ASN A 391 -31.27 21.98 20.03
C ASN A 391 -30.79 23.43 20.18
N GLY A 392 -31.26 24.36 19.33
CA GLY A 392 -30.87 25.77 19.37
C GLY A 392 -29.48 26.05 18.79
N ALA A 393 -28.84 25.05 18.18
CA ALA A 393 -27.58 25.21 17.46
C ALA A 393 -27.85 25.61 15.99
N GLN A 394 -26.84 26.20 15.36
CA GLN A 394 -26.85 26.43 13.92
C GLN A 394 -26.07 25.33 13.19
N GLY A 395 -26.46 25.08 11.94
CA GLY A 395 -25.76 24.18 11.03
C GLY A 395 -25.25 24.92 9.79
N ALA A 396 -24.16 24.45 9.20
CA ALA A 396 -23.65 24.96 7.93
C ALA A 396 -23.43 23.81 6.94
N LEU A 397 -23.84 23.98 5.69
CA LEU A 397 -23.52 23.08 4.58
C LEU A 397 -22.66 23.80 3.55
N MET A 398 -21.44 23.31 3.36
CA MET A 398 -20.51 23.82 2.36
C MET A 398 -20.50 22.92 1.13
N ALA A 399 -20.70 23.52 -0.06
CA ALA A 399 -20.72 22.84 -1.35
C ALA A 399 -19.69 23.43 -2.33
N PRO A 400 -19.09 22.63 -3.24
CA PRO A 400 -17.90 23.03 -4.00
C PRO A 400 -18.17 24.11 -5.05
N THR A 401 -19.40 24.22 -5.53
CA THR A 401 -19.81 25.21 -6.53
C THR A 401 -21.10 25.91 -6.15
N GLU A 402 -21.31 27.09 -6.72
CA GLU A 402 -22.51 27.87 -6.42
C GLU A 402 -23.79 27.18 -6.89
N ILE A 403 -23.73 26.45 -8.01
CA ILE A 403 -24.87 25.67 -8.51
C ILE A 403 -25.29 24.60 -7.48
N LEU A 404 -24.32 23.85 -6.95
CA LEU A 404 -24.59 22.83 -5.93
C LEU A 404 -25.11 23.46 -4.64
N ALA A 405 -24.53 24.58 -4.20
CA ALA A 405 -25.02 25.30 -3.04
C ALA A 405 -26.48 25.78 -3.22
N ARG A 406 -26.85 26.29 -4.40
CA ARG A 406 -28.24 26.67 -4.73
C ARG A 406 -29.18 25.46 -4.71
N GLN A 407 -28.73 24.32 -5.25
CA GLN A 407 -29.50 23.08 -5.25
C GLN A 407 -29.74 22.56 -3.82
N HIS A 408 -28.70 22.52 -2.99
CA HIS A 408 -28.82 22.16 -1.58
C HIS A 408 -29.74 23.12 -0.83
N TYR A 409 -29.61 24.43 -1.06
CA TYR A 409 -30.49 25.44 -0.47
C TYR A 409 -31.96 25.20 -0.82
N GLN A 410 -32.29 24.94 -2.08
CA GLN A 410 -33.66 24.63 -2.51
C GLN A 410 -34.20 23.37 -1.84
N ASN A 411 -33.42 22.29 -1.83
CA ASN A 411 -33.80 21.01 -1.23
C ASN A 411 -33.98 21.13 0.29
N LEU A 412 -33.01 21.73 0.98
CA LEU A 412 -33.06 21.93 2.42
C LEU A 412 -34.20 22.85 2.83
N THR A 413 -34.46 23.92 2.08
CA THR A 413 -35.61 24.80 2.34
C THR A 413 -36.91 24.02 2.22
N ARG A 414 -37.06 23.18 1.18
CA ARG A 414 -38.24 22.32 0.99
C ARG A 414 -38.46 21.35 2.16
N TYR A 415 -37.39 20.79 2.73
CA TYR A 415 -37.48 19.82 3.83
C TYR A 415 -37.64 20.48 5.21
N LEU A 416 -36.94 21.58 5.45
CA LEU A 416 -36.75 22.16 6.78
C LEU A 416 -37.70 23.33 7.09
N PHE A 417 -38.14 24.08 6.08
CA PHE A 417 -39.06 25.20 6.27
C PHE A 417 -40.41 24.77 6.91
N PRO A 418 -41.04 23.65 6.50
CA PRO A 418 -42.27 23.15 7.15
C PRO A 418 -42.08 22.80 8.63
N LEU A 419 -40.84 22.57 9.07
CA LEU A 419 -40.49 22.22 10.44
C LEU A 419 -40.12 23.44 11.30
N GLY A 420 -40.26 24.65 10.74
CA GLY A 420 -39.95 25.93 11.40
C GLY A 420 -38.47 26.32 11.36
N ILE A 421 -37.68 25.72 10.47
CA ILE A 421 -36.24 25.98 10.35
C ILE A 421 -35.97 26.83 9.11
N ARG A 422 -35.31 27.97 9.32
CA ARG A 422 -34.90 28.87 8.24
C ARG A 422 -33.52 28.51 7.73
N VAL A 423 -33.43 28.36 6.41
CA VAL A 423 -32.18 28.13 5.67
C VAL A 423 -31.79 29.43 4.97
N GLU A 424 -30.50 29.79 5.03
CA GLU A 424 -29.92 30.98 4.40
C GLU A 424 -28.87 30.56 3.37
N LEU A 425 -28.77 31.32 2.27
CA LEU A 425 -27.81 31.07 1.19
C LEU A 425 -26.69 32.13 1.24
N LEU A 426 -25.42 31.69 1.17
CA LEU A 426 -24.26 32.58 1.09
C LEU A 426 -23.31 32.15 -0.03
N LEU A 427 -23.22 32.96 -1.09
CA LEU A 427 -22.43 32.69 -2.29
C LEU A 427 -21.44 33.80 -2.58
N GLY A 428 -20.40 33.49 -3.35
CA GLY A 428 -19.40 34.47 -3.79
C GLY A 428 -20.00 35.54 -4.71
N SER A 429 -20.94 35.14 -5.58
CA SER A 429 -21.63 35.99 -6.55
C SER A 429 -22.66 36.97 -5.98
N MET A 430 -23.05 36.84 -4.71
CA MET A 430 -24.04 37.73 -4.08
C MET A 430 -23.51 39.16 -3.94
N THR A 431 -24.41 40.13 -4.06
CA THR A 431 -24.09 41.55 -3.83
C THR A 431 -23.70 41.80 -2.37
N ALA A 432 -22.95 42.87 -2.12
CA ALA A 432 -22.51 43.22 -0.76
C ALA A 432 -23.70 43.36 0.22
N LYS A 433 -24.80 44.00 -0.23
CA LYS A 433 -26.01 44.18 0.56
C LYS A 433 -26.71 42.86 0.89
N GLU A 434 -26.76 41.92 -0.05
CA GLU A 434 -27.34 40.60 0.19
C GLU A 434 -26.49 39.77 1.17
N LYS A 435 -25.15 39.83 1.02
CA LYS A 435 -24.22 39.16 1.94
C LYS A 435 -24.34 39.70 3.36
N GLU A 436 -24.38 41.02 3.51
CA GLU A 436 -24.52 41.68 4.81
C GLU A 436 -25.82 41.29 5.50
N ALA A 437 -26.94 41.27 4.76
CA ALA A 437 -28.23 40.82 5.27
C ALA A 437 -28.23 39.34 5.69
N ALA A 438 -27.60 38.47 4.89
CA ALA A 438 -27.47 37.05 5.21
C ALA A 438 -26.60 36.84 6.47
N MET A 439 -25.44 37.51 6.55
CA MET A 439 -24.55 37.45 7.72
C MET A 439 -25.24 37.97 8.98
N ALA A 440 -26.02 39.06 8.90
CA ALA A 440 -26.77 39.58 10.03
C ALA A 440 -27.79 38.56 10.57
N ARG A 441 -28.49 37.82 9.68
CA ARG A 441 -29.41 36.74 10.08
C ARG A 441 -28.72 35.55 10.71
N LEU A 442 -27.49 35.23 10.27
CA LEU A 442 -26.67 34.17 10.88
C LEU A 442 -26.15 34.57 12.27
N LEU A 443 -25.72 35.83 12.44
CA LEU A 443 -25.23 36.36 13.70
C LEU A 443 -26.34 36.53 14.75
N SER A 444 -27.56 36.91 14.33
CA SER A 444 -28.71 37.01 15.24
C SER A 444 -29.28 35.64 15.63
N GLY A 445 -29.06 34.62 14.80
CA GLY A 445 -29.67 33.28 14.93
C GLY A 445 -31.07 33.17 14.32
N GLU A 446 -31.52 34.17 13.56
CA GLU A 446 -32.79 34.11 12.80
C GLU A 446 -32.75 32.99 11.76
N ALA A 447 -31.59 32.75 11.15
CA ALA A 447 -31.33 31.61 10.29
C ALA A 447 -30.63 30.48 11.08
N GLN A 448 -31.22 29.29 11.12
CA GLN A 448 -30.64 28.14 11.83
C GLN A 448 -29.71 27.32 10.95
N VAL A 449 -29.85 27.40 9.62
CA VAL A 449 -29.01 26.66 8.67
C VAL A 449 -28.44 27.62 7.64
N ALA A 450 -27.14 27.54 7.37
CA ALA A 450 -26.47 28.21 6.26
C ALA A 450 -26.08 27.21 5.17
N VAL A 451 -26.22 27.59 3.91
CA VAL A 451 -25.75 26.84 2.75
C VAL A 451 -24.90 27.76 1.89
N GLY A 452 -23.73 27.30 1.46
CA GLY A 452 -22.86 28.16 0.67
C GLY A 452 -21.62 27.46 0.14
N THR A 453 -20.79 28.25 -0.54
CA THR A 453 -19.49 27.80 -1.04
C THR A 453 -18.38 28.17 -0.05
N HIS A 454 -17.13 28.31 -0.52
CA HIS A 454 -16.05 28.91 0.26
C HIS A 454 -16.39 30.31 0.81
N ALA A 455 -17.45 30.95 0.33
CA ALA A 455 -18.00 32.18 0.92
C ALA A 455 -18.35 32.03 2.42
N LEU A 456 -18.71 30.83 2.89
CA LEU A 456 -19.02 30.57 4.31
C LEU A 456 -17.81 30.71 5.24
N ILE A 457 -16.59 30.58 4.71
CA ILE A 457 -15.35 30.60 5.48
C ILE A 457 -14.51 31.87 5.22
N GLN A 458 -15.11 32.88 4.59
CA GLN A 458 -14.47 34.19 4.40
C GLN A 458 -14.40 34.97 5.71
N GLU A 459 -13.42 35.87 5.81
CA GLU A 459 -13.31 36.78 6.96
C GLU A 459 -14.60 37.60 7.13
N GLY A 460 -15.06 37.72 8.39
CA GLY A 460 -16.29 38.45 8.74
C GLY A 460 -17.56 37.61 8.77
N VAL A 461 -17.55 36.36 8.28
CA VAL A 461 -18.67 35.43 8.47
C VAL A 461 -18.64 34.88 9.90
N GLY A 462 -19.75 35.01 10.61
CA GLY A 462 -19.91 34.48 11.97
C GLY A 462 -21.28 33.86 12.20
N PHE A 463 -21.32 32.90 13.10
CA PHE A 463 -22.53 32.24 13.58
C PHE A 463 -22.76 32.64 15.03
N ARG A 464 -24.02 32.75 15.45
CA ARG A 464 -24.37 32.87 16.87
C ARG A 464 -23.83 31.67 17.65
N ASP A 465 -24.09 30.47 17.12
CA ASP A 465 -23.75 29.20 17.75
C ASP A 465 -23.70 28.04 16.74
N LEU A 466 -22.59 27.88 16.00
CA LEU A 466 -22.40 26.77 15.06
C LEU A 466 -22.15 25.45 15.80
N GLY A 467 -23.06 24.47 15.63
CA GLY A 467 -22.98 23.15 16.27
C GLY A 467 -22.82 21.98 15.31
N LEU A 468 -23.06 22.16 14.00
CA LEU A 468 -22.87 21.12 12.99
C LEU A 468 -22.30 21.72 11.69
N ALA A 469 -21.27 21.11 11.15
CA ALA A 469 -20.65 21.43 9.87
C ALA A 469 -20.79 20.25 8.91
N VAL A 470 -21.47 20.48 7.78
CA VAL A 470 -21.62 19.52 6.68
C VAL A 470 -20.75 19.95 5.51
N VAL A 471 -19.92 19.04 4.99
CA VAL A 471 -19.08 19.29 3.82
C VAL A 471 -19.44 18.30 2.72
N ASP A 472 -19.86 18.79 1.55
CA ASP A 472 -20.17 17.95 0.39
C ASP A 472 -19.01 17.87 -0.60
N GLU A 473 -18.76 16.68 -1.14
CA GLU A 473 -17.69 16.39 -2.11
C GLU A 473 -16.29 16.86 -1.64
N GLU A 474 -15.87 16.41 -0.46
CA GLU A 474 -14.62 16.86 0.20
C GLU A 474 -13.38 16.73 -0.68
N HIS A 475 -13.30 15.76 -1.60
CA HIS A 475 -12.13 15.59 -2.47
C HIS A 475 -11.81 16.83 -3.33
N ARG A 476 -12.74 17.77 -3.49
CA ARG A 476 -12.52 19.08 -4.16
C ARG A 476 -12.07 20.18 -3.21
N PHE A 477 -12.24 19.99 -1.91
CA PHE A 477 -11.88 20.92 -0.86
C PHE A 477 -10.57 20.50 -0.20
N GLY A 478 -9.63 21.43 -0.06
CA GLY A 478 -8.41 21.15 0.69
C GLY A 478 -8.69 21.01 2.19
N VAL A 479 -7.87 20.24 2.91
CA VAL A 479 -7.91 20.07 4.38
C VAL A 479 -7.98 21.42 5.13
N LEU A 480 -7.39 22.47 4.56
CA LEU A 480 -7.40 23.84 5.11
C LEU A 480 -8.80 24.49 5.16
N GLN A 481 -9.66 24.22 4.18
CA GLN A 481 -11.00 24.83 4.10
C GLN A 481 -11.96 24.19 5.12
N ARG A 482 -11.84 22.89 5.36
CA ARG A 482 -12.52 22.18 6.46
C ARG A 482 -12.14 22.78 7.81
N ARG A 483 -10.83 22.95 8.07
CA ARG A 483 -10.32 23.56 9.30
C ARG A 483 -10.85 25.00 9.49
N ALA A 484 -10.98 25.78 8.43
CA ALA A 484 -11.53 27.13 8.50
C ALA A 484 -12.99 27.15 8.96
N LEU A 485 -13.83 26.23 8.47
CA LEU A 485 -15.22 26.10 8.90
C LEU A 485 -15.34 25.72 10.39
N LEU A 486 -14.49 24.80 10.86
CA LEU A 486 -14.46 24.40 12.28
C LEU A 486 -14.03 25.54 13.19
N LYS A 487 -13.13 26.42 12.73
CA LYS A 487 -12.68 27.60 13.49
C LYS A 487 -13.76 28.67 13.67
N LEU A 488 -14.86 28.63 12.92
CA LEU A 488 -15.97 29.56 13.09
C LEU A 488 -16.84 29.24 14.32
N ALA A 489 -16.72 28.03 14.86
CA ALA A 489 -17.47 27.61 16.04
C ALA A 489 -16.71 27.95 17.33
N LYS A 490 -17.44 28.32 18.38
CA LYS A 490 -16.87 28.62 19.71
C LYS A 490 -16.40 27.36 20.43
N ALA A 491 -17.01 26.22 20.12
CA ALA A 491 -16.66 24.88 20.58
C ALA A 491 -16.59 23.95 19.35
N PRO A 492 -15.88 22.81 19.41
CA PRO A 492 -15.81 21.87 18.30
C PRO A 492 -17.22 21.44 17.85
N PRO A 493 -17.66 21.79 16.62
CA PRO A 493 -18.98 21.43 16.12
C PRO A 493 -18.95 20.01 15.57
N ASP A 494 -20.06 19.29 15.58
CA ASP A 494 -20.14 18.01 14.90
C ASP A 494 -19.82 18.16 13.40
N VAL A 495 -19.22 17.14 12.80
CA VAL A 495 -18.73 17.15 11.43
C VAL A 495 -19.31 15.98 10.65
N LEU A 496 -20.00 16.30 9.56
CA LEU A 496 -20.52 15.33 8.59
C LEU A 496 -19.93 15.61 7.21
N VAL A 497 -19.10 14.71 6.72
CA VAL A 497 -18.56 14.76 5.37
C VAL A 497 -19.42 13.89 4.47
N MET A 498 -19.76 14.36 3.27
CA MET A 498 -20.43 13.58 2.25
C MET A 498 -19.52 13.36 1.06
N SER A 499 -19.48 12.13 0.55
CA SER A 499 -18.80 11.83 -0.71
C SER A 499 -19.71 11.06 -1.66
N ALA A 500 -19.72 11.46 -2.93
CA ALA A 500 -20.34 10.66 -3.98
C ALA A 500 -19.40 9.67 -4.64
N THR A 501 -18.08 9.75 -4.40
CA THR A 501 -17.17 8.65 -4.77
C THR A 501 -17.37 7.51 -3.77
N PRO A 502 -17.79 6.32 -4.24
CA PRO A 502 -17.68 5.11 -3.43
C PRO A 502 -16.18 4.85 -3.27
N ILE A 503 -15.63 5.11 -2.09
CA ILE A 503 -14.28 4.70 -1.75
C ILE A 503 -14.44 3.34 -1.07
N PRO A 504 -13.66 2.30 -1.46
CA PRO A 504 -13.68 1.03 -0.75
C PRO A 504 -13.57 1.28 0.74
N ARG A 505 -14.41 0.62 1.55
CA ARG A 505 -14.47 0.89 2.99
C ARG A 505 -13.08 0.82 3.60
N SER A 506 -12.31 -0.24 3.31
CA SER A 506 -10.92 -0.40 3.72
C SER A 506 -10.06 0.84 3.49
N LEU A 507 -10.17 1.44 2.31
CA LEU A 507 -9.42 2.63 1.94
C LEU A 507 -9.93 3.88 2.66
N ALA A 508 -11.24 4.02 2.84
CA ALA A 508 -11.83 5.13 3.59
C ALA A 508 -11.40 5.12 5.06
N LEU A 509 -11.38 3.93 5.70
CA LEU A 509 -10.95 3.75 7.08
C LEU A 509 -9.48 4.13 7.30
N THR A 510 -8.65 3.86 6.30
CA THR A 510 -7.22 4.15 6.36
C THR A 510 -6.88 5.61 6.02
N LEU A 511 -7.52 6.18 4.98
CA LEU A 511 -7.23 7.56 4.53
C LEU A 511 -7.89 8.63 5.39
N TYR A 512 -9.05 8.32 5.97
CA TYR A 512 -9.86 9.24 6.77
C TYR A 512 -10.05 8.67 8.18
N GLY A 513 -9.00 8.08 8.76
CA GLY A 513 -9.07 7.31 10.01
C GLY A 513 -9.63 8.05 11.23
N ASP A 514 -9.76 9.38 11.16
CA ASP A 514 -10.46 10.23 12.12
C ASP A 514 -12.00 10.20 11.98
N LEU A 515 -12.55 9.64 10.89
CA LEU A 515 -13.97 9.62 10.59
C LEU A 515 -14.60 8.22 10.79
N GLU A 516 -15.79 8.20 11.40
CA GLU A 516 -16.69 7.05 11.31
C GLU A 516 -17.31 6.98 9.92
N VAL A 517 -17.44 5.79 9.32
CA VAL A 517 -17.96 5.65 7.95
C VAL A 517 -19.37 5.08 7.98
N SER A 518 -20.32 5.81 7.41
CA SER A 518 -21.68 5.34 7.12
C SER A 518 -21.86 5.14 5.63
N VAL A 519 -22.53 4.07 5.24
CA VAL A 519 -22.78 3.73 3.83
C VAL A 519 -24.28 3.69 3.55
N LEU A 520 -24.70 4.41 2.50
CA LEU A 520 -26.00 4.27 1.86
C LEU A 520 -25.88 3.28 0.70
N ASP A 521 -26.18 2.02 1.00
CA ASP A 521 -26.13 0.84 0.12
C ASP A 521 -27.45 0.56 -0.62
N GLU A 522 -28.49 1.37 -0.38
CA GLU A 522 -29.79 1.27 -1.04
C GLU A 522 -30.11 2.51 -1.87
N MET A 523 -30.66 2.31 -3.07
CA MET A 523 -31.15 3.40 -3.92
C MET A 523 -32.65 3.67 -3.65
N PRO A 524 -33.09 4.94 -3.70
CA PRO A 524 -34.52 5.25 -3.57
C PRO A 524 -35.39 4.53 -4.61
N PRO A 525 -36.62 4.10 -4.24
CA PRO A 525 -37.52 3.42 -5.15
C PRO A 525 -37.90 4.30 -6.35
N GLY A 526 -38.03 3.69 -7.54
CA GLY A 526 -38.40 4.39 -8.78
C GLY A 526 -37.23 4.82 -9.68
N ARG A 527 -35.98 4.57 -9.27
CA ARG A 527 -34.82 4.81 -10.13
C ARG A 527 -34.60 3.66 -11.11
N VAL A 528 -34.59 3.98 -12.40
CA VAL A 528 -34.25 3.02 -13.47
C VAL A 528 -32.74 2.97 -13.64
N PRO A 529 -32.09 1.79 -13.60
CA PRO A 529 -30.66 1.67 -13.86
C PRO A 529 -30.26 2.16 -15.26
N VAL A 530 -29.12 2.83 -15.36
CA VAL A 530 -28.59 3.34 -16.63
C VAL A 530 -28.09 2.18 -17.48
N LYS A 531 -28.64 2.01 -18.68
CA LYS A 531 -28.21 0.99 -19.65
C LYS A 531 -26.79 1.34 -20.13
N THR A 532 -25.83 0.51 -19.76
CA THR A 532 -24.40 0.79 -19.99
C THR A 532 -23.83 -0.09 -21.09
N LYS A 533 -23.04 0.49 -22.00
CA LYS A 533 -22.31 -0.24 -23.05
C LYS A 533 -20.90 0.28 -23.26
N VAL A 534 -19.95 -0.64 -23.37
CA VAL A 534 -18.56 -0.37 -23.75
C VAL A 534 -18.40 -0.73 -25.23
N LEU A 535 -18.01 0.27 -26.03
CA LEU A 535 -17.86 0.12 -27.48
C LEU A 535 -16.39 0.27 -27.88
N PRO A 536 -15.88 -0.54 -28.82
CA PRO A 536 -14.58 -0.28 -29.43
C PRO A 536 -14.65 0.96 -30.33
N HIS A 537 -13.52 1.65 -30.52
CA HIS A 537 -13.40 2.88 -31.32
C HIS A 537 -14.06 2.80 -32.71
N ARG A 538 -14.00 1.64 -33.38
CA ARG A 538 -14.64 1.41 -34.69
C ARG A 538 -16.16 1.63 -34.72
N LEU A 539 -16.84 1.57 -33.57
CA LEU A 539 -18.29 1.80 -33.45
C LEU A 539 -18.64 3.21 -32.97
N ARG A 540 -17.66 4.12 -32.84
CA ARG A 540 -17.84 5.50 -32.38
C ARG A 540 -18.93 6.26 -33.14
N LEU A 541 -18.97 6.15 -34.47
CA LEU A 541 -20.00 6.81 -35.29
C LEU A 541 -21.42 6.34 -34.98
N GLN A 542 -21.60 5.07 -34.56
CA GLN A 542 -22.92 4.56 -34.16
C GLN A 542 -23.38 5.20 -32.84
N ALA A 543 -22.46 5.47 -31.91
CA ALA A 543 -22.78 6.17 -30.67
C ALA A 543 -23.28 7.60 -30.94
N TYR A 544 -22.67 8.32 -31.88
CA TYR A 544 -23.13 9.66 -32.26
C TYR A 544 -24.43 9.65 -33.07
N ALA A 545 -24.67 8.64 -33.89
CA ALA A 545 -25.97 8.44 -34.52
C ALA A 545 -27.08 8.27 -33.46
N PHE A 546 -26.81 7.49 -32.41
CA PHE A 546 -27.72 7.35 -31.28
C PHE A 546 -27.92 8.66 -30.51
N ALA A 547 -26.87 9.46 -30.30
CA ALA A 547 -27.00 10.81 -29.72
C ALA A 547 -27.94 11.70 -30.53
N ARG A 548 -27.87 11.65 -31.86
CA ARG A 548 -28.77 12.40 -32.74
C ARG A 548 -30.23 11.96 -32.58
N GLU A 549 -30.48 10.68 -32.38
CA GLU A 549 -31.82 10.15 -32.13
C GLU A 549 -32.39 10.60 -30.79
N GLU A 550 -31.58 10.59 -29.72
CA GLU A 550 -31.99 11.10 -28.41
C GLU A 550 -32.30 12.61 -28.47
N VAL A 551 -31.47 13.40 -29.15
CA VAL A 551 -31.75 14.83 -29.37
C VAL A 551 -33.07 15.05 -30.12
N ARG A 552 -33.37 14.23 -31.13
CA ARG A 552 -34.66 14.31 -31.88
C ARG A 552 -35.88 14.02 -31.01
N LYS A 553 -35.73 13.24 -29.93
CA LYS A 553 -36.79 13.00 -28.94
C LYS A 553 -36.97 14.17 -27.97
N GLY A 554 -36.16 15.23 -28.09
CA GLY A 554 -36.16 16.38 -27.18
C GLY A 554 -35.34 16.14 -25.90
N HIS A 555 -34.49 15.11 -25.89
CA HIS A 555 -33.57 14.83 -24.79
C HIS A 555 -32.23 15.54 -25.00
N GLN A 556 -31.42 15.55 -23.95
CA GLN A 556 -30.11 16.17 -23.93
C GLN A 556 -28.99 15.14 -23.76
N VAL A 557 -27.82 15.43 -24.33
CA VAL A 557 -26.69 14.49 -24.41
C VAL A 557 -25.41 15.09 -23.85
N PHE A 558 -24.66 14.32 -23.07
CA PHE A 558 -23.29 14.65 -22.70
C PHE A 558 -22.29 13.89 -23.57
N VAL A 559 -21.25 14.58 -24.03
CA VAL A 559 -20.08 13.94 -24.63
C VAL A 559 -18.83 14.39 -23.89
N VAL A 560 -18.11 13.42 -23.30
CA VAL A 560 -16.95 13.67 -22.45
C VAL A 560 -15.67 13.32 -23.19
N ALA A 561 -14.79 14.31 -23.34
CA ALA A 561 -13.46 14.17 -23.90
C ALA A 561 -12.47 13.60 -22.85
N PRO A 562 -11.44 12.84 -23.28
CA PRO A 562 -10.44 12.29 -22.36
C PRO A 562 -9.74 13.38 -21.55
N ALA A 563 -9.65 13.18 -20.24
CA ALA A 563 -8.80 13.98 -19.37
C ALA A 563 -7.43 13.31 -19.20
N ILE A 564 -6.38 14.12 -19.14
CA ILE A 564 -5.01 13.75 -18.79
C ILE A 564 -4.72 14.46 -17.46
N GLU A 565 -4.66 13.68 -16.39
CA GLU A 565 -4.47 14.17 -15.01
C GLU A 565 -3.24 15.08 -14.82
N GLU A 566 -2.27 15.03 -15.75
CA GLU A 566 -1.01 15.77 -15.71
C GLU A 566 -1.01 17.08 -16.54
N SER A 567 -2.03 17.36 -17.37
CA SER A 567 -2.02 18.55 -18.24
C SER A 567 -3.40 19.08 -18.67
N GLU A 568 -3.84 20.17 -18.02
CA GLU A 568 -5.08 20.90 -18.37
C GLU A 568 -5.06 21.49 -19.80
N GLU A 569 -3.88 21.72 -20.39
CA GLU A 569 -3.76 22.19 -21.77
C GLU A 569 -4.13 21.13 -22.81
N LEU A 570 -3.81 19.87 -22.53
CA LEU A 570 -4.17 18.76 -23.40
C LEU A 570 -5.67 18.50 -23.34
N ASP A 571 -6.27 18.61 -22.15
CA ASP A 571 -7.72 18.48 -21.93
C ASP A 571 -8.53 19.50 -22.72
N LEU A 572 -8.09 20.77 -22.69
CA LEU A 572 -8.70 21.85 -23.47
C LEU A 572 -8.68 21.54 -24.96
N LYS A 573 -7.52 21.12 -25.48
CA LYS A 573 -7.35 20.78 -26.90
C LYS A 573 -8.23 19.60 -27.29
N ALA A 574 -8.32 18.57 -26.45
CA ALA A 574 -9.15 17.41 -26.69
C ALA A 574 -10.65 17.78 -26.77
N ALA A 575 -11.16 18.53 -25.78
CA ALA A 575 -12.56 18.94 -25.77
C ALA A 575 -12.92 19.89 -26.92
N THR A 576 -12.04 20.84 -27.26
CA THR A 576 -12.26 21.79 -28.37
C THR A 576 -12.24 21.07 -29.72
N THR A 577 -11.30 20.14 -29.93
CA THR A 577 -11.23 19.35 -31.16
C THR A 577 -12.47 18.49 -31.33
N LEU A 578 -12.90 17.84 -30.24
CA LEU A 578 -14.11 17.02 -30.25
C LEU A 578 -15.37 17.85 -30.52
N TYR A 579 -15.44 19.07 -29.98
CA TYR A 579 -16.54 20.01 -30.24
C TYR A 579 -16.65 20.36 -31.73
N GLU A 580 -15.55 20.75 -32.37
CA GLU A 580 -15.55 21.09 -33.81
C GLU A 580 -15.89 19.88 -34.68
N GLU A 581 -15.38 18.70 -34.33
CA GLU A 581 -15.71 17.45 -35.02
C GLU A 581 -17.22 17.14 -34.92
N LEU A 582 -17.79 17.19 -33.72
CA LEU A 582 -19.20 16.89 -33.49
C LEU A 582 -20.13 17.92 -34.13
N LYS A 583 -19.71 19.18 -34.21
CA LYS A 583 -20.43 20.23 -34.94
C LYS A 583 -20.56 19.90 -36.43
N GLY A 584 -19.54 19.28 -37.02
CA GLY A 584 -19.59 18.76 -38.39
C GLY A 584 -20.44 17.48 -38.53
N LEU A 585 -20.32 16.55 -37.59
CA LEU A 585 -21.02 15.25 -37.64
C LEU A 585 -22.51 15.34 -37.31
N LEU A 586 -22.93 16.33 -36.52
CA LEU A 586 -24.30 16.50 -36.02
C LEU A 586 -24.91 17.84 -36.46
N PRO A 587 -25.12 18.06 -37.77
CA PRO A 587 -25.69 19.31 -38.25
C PRO A 587 -27.12 19.50 -37.71
N GLY A 588 -27.39 20.70 -37.21
CA GLY A 588 -28.68 21.10 -36.64
C GLY A 588 -28.86 20.81 -35.15
N VAL A 589 -27.89 20.18 -34.48
CA VAL A 589 -27.87 20.04 -33.02
C VAL A 589 -27.25 21.31 -32.41
N ARG A 590 -27.81 21.82 -31.30
CA ARG A 590 -27.24 22.97 -30.58
C ARG A 590 -26.18 22.48 -29.60
N LEU A 591 -24.89 22.70 -29.91
CA LEU A 591 -23.76 22.24 -29.10
C LEU A 591 -23.23 23.37 -28.19
N ALA A 592 -22.88 23.01 -26.95
CA ALA A 592 -22.07 23.82 -26.05
C ALA A 592 -20.75 23.12 -25.69
N LEU A 593 -19.73 23.92 -25.34
CA LEU A 593 -18.43 23.45 -24.86
C LEU A 593 -18.24 23.84 -23.40
N LEU A 594 -17.69 22.95 -22.60
CA LEU A 594 -17.34 23.22 -21.20
C LEU A 594 -15.98 22.61 -20.83
N HIS A 595 -15.07 23.41 -20.27
CA HIS A 595 -13.74 22.91 -19.89
C HIS A 595 -13.18 23.58 -18.63
N GLY A 596 -12.16 22.96 -18.03
CA GLY A 596 -11.56 23.36 -16.74
C GLY A 596 -11.03 24.80 -16.71
N ARG A 597 -10.51 25.31 -17.82
CA ARG A 597 -9.96 26.69 -17.90
C ARG A 597 -11.01 27.80 -18.04
N MET A 598 -12.29 27.49 -18.26
CA MET A 598 -13.32 28.53 -18.34
C MET A 598 -13.47 29.23 -16.99
N PRO A 599 -13.66 30.57 -16.96
CA PRO A 599 -14.06 31.30 -15.77
C PRO A 599 -15.28 30.66 -15.11
N ALA A 600 -15.32 30.62 -13.78
CA ALA A 600 -16.40 29.98 -13.03
C ALA A 600 -17.79 30.49 -13.42
N ARG A 601 -17.91 31.82 -13.61
CA ARG A 601 -19.15 32.45 -14.06
C ARG A 601 -19.61 31.95 -15.44
N GLU A 602 -18.68 31.78 -16.38
CA GLU A 602 -19.01 31.31 -17.73
C GLU A 602 -19.44 29.84 -17.72
N LYS A 603 -18.77 29.00 -16.90
CA LYS A 603 -19.20 27.60 -16.69
C LYS A 603 -20.62 27.54 -16.14
N ASP A 604 -20.92 28.36 -15.15
CA ASP A 604 -22.24 28.40 -14.53
C ASP A 604 -23.32 28.87 -15.52
N GLU A 605 -23.01 29.86 -16.34
CA GLU A 605 -23.90 30.35 -17.41
C GLU A 605 -24.19 29.28 -18.47
N VAL A 606 -23.16 28.54 -18.93
CA VAL A 606 -23.31 27.44 -19.89
C VAL A 606 -24.10 26.28 -19.29
N MET A 607 -23.82 25.90 -18.04
CA MET A 607 -24.54 24.81 -17.36
C MET A 607 -26.02 25.15 -17.14
N GLU A 608 -26.33 26.40 -16.76
CA GLU A 608 -27.72 26.84 -16.62
C GLU A 608 -28.44 26.92 -17.98
N ALA A 609 -27.76 27.38 -19.03
CA ALA A 609 -28.30 27.35 -20.39
C ALA A 609 -28.59 25.92 -20.86
N PHE A 610 -27.67 24.99 -20.61
CA PHE A 610 -27.89 23.58 -20.88
C PHE A 610 -29.07 23.05 -20.05
N ARG A 611 -29.15 23.33 -18.75
CA ARG A 611 -30.27 22.90 -17.91
C ARG A 611 -31.65 23.39 -18.39
N ARG A 612 -31.74 24.61 -18.94
CA ARG A 612 -32.97 25.16 -19.52
C ARG A 612 -33.36 24.52 -20.86
N GLY A 613 -32.44 23.82 -21.51
CA GLY A 613 -32.64 23.24 -22.84
C GLY A 613 -32.28 24.18 -23.99
N ASP A 614 -31.44 25.20 -23.73
CA ASP A 614 -30.93 26.11 -24.75
C ASP A 614 -29.93 25.39 -25.68
N TYR A 615 -29.26 24.36 -25.16
CA TYR A 615 -28.37 23.47 -25.89
C TYR A 615 -28.84 22.01 -25.78
N ASP A 616 -28.65 21.25 -26.85
CA ASP A 616 -29.05 19.84 -26.96
C ASP A 616 -27.91 18.90 -26.54
N LEU A 617 -26.66 19.28 -26.82
CA LEU A 617 -25.48 18.48 -26.53
C LEU A 617 -24.38 19.32 -25.86
N LEU A 618 -23.83 18.81 -24.76
CA LEU A 618 -22.71 19.42 -24.06
C LEU A 618 -21.43 18.60 -24.24
N VAL A 619 -20.44 19.17 -24.90
CA VAL A 619 -19.08 18.62 -24.98
C VAL A 619 -18.28 19.12 -23.80
N SER A 620 -17.69 18.23 -23.02
CA SER A 620 -16.93 18.66 -21.84
C SER A 620 -15.76 17.75 -21.50
N THR A 621 -14.83 18.27 -20.70
CA THR A 621 -13.86 17.45 -19.95
C THR A 621 -14.54 16.88 -18.68
N THR A 622 -13.76 16.32 -17.75
CA THR A 622 -14.22 15.82 -16.42
C THR A 622 -14.97 16.85 -15.57
N VAL A 623 -15.07 18.12 -15.99
CA VAL A 623 -15.78 19.16 -15.24
C VAL A 623 -17.30 18.88 -15.11
N VAL A 624 -17.90 18.02 -15.96
CA VAL A 624 -19.30 17.55 -15.78
C VAL A 624 -19.48 16.74 -14.49
N GLU A 625 -18.40 16.26 -13.86
CA GLU A 625 -18.44 15.64 -12.53
C GLU A 625 -19.09 16.55 -11.48
N VAL A 626 -19.15 17.87 -11.70
CA VAL A 626 -19.78 18.80 -10.76
C VAL A 626 -21.30 18.68 -10.84
N GLY A 627 -21.87 17.89 -9.95
CA GLY A 627 -23.10 18.15 -9.21
C GLY A 627 -24.46 18.35 -9.90
N VAL A 628 -24.53 18.95 -11.08
CA VAL A 628 -25.76 19.52 -11.63
C VAL A 628 -26.72 18.42 -12.07
N ASP A 629 -27.98 18.59 -11.66
CA ASP A 629 -29.09 17.74 -12.06
C ASP A 629 -29.76 18.27 -13.33
N ILE A 630 -29.72 17.48 -14.41
CA ILE A 630 -30.32 17.82 -15.70
C ILE A 630 -31.34 16.73 -16.05
N PRO A 631 -32.64 16.95 -15.73
CA PRO A 631 -33.67 15.91 -15.85
C PRO A 631 -33.86 15.38 -17.27
N LYS A 632 -33.58 16.18 -18.30
CA LYS A 632 -33.72 15.78 -19.71
C LYS A 632 -32.48 15.06 -20.27
N ALA A 633 -31.41 14.90 -19.48
CA ALA A 633 -30.21 14.23 -19.93
C ALA A 633 -30.38 12.70 -19.91
N THR A 634 -30.47 12.09 -21.09
CA THR A 634 -30.71 10.64 -21.24
C THR A 634 -29.49 9.87 -21.71
N LEU A 635 -28.51 10.52 -22.35
CA LEU A 635 -27.33 9.84 -22.88
C LEU A 635 -26.03 10.53 -22.46
N ILE A 636 -25.06 9.74 -22.02
CA ILE A 636 -23.67 10.16 -21.87
C ILE A 636 -22.76 9.28 -22.72
N ILE A 637 -21.87 9.92 -23.47
CA ILE A 637 -20.82 9.26 -24.27
C ILE A 637 -19.47 9.70 -23.70
N VAL A 638 -18.59 8.77 -23.38
CA VAL A 638 -17.21 9.08 -22.95
C VAL A 638 -16.23 8.54 -23.97
N GLU A 639 -15.43 9.43 -24.54
CA GLU A 639 -14.35 9.09 -25.46
C GLU A 639 -13.11 8.61 -24.71
N ASN A 640 -12.39 7.63 -25.28
CA ASN A 640 -11.17 7.07 -24.71
C ASN A 640 -11.33 6.72 -23.21
N ALA A 641 -12.41 6.00 -22.88
CA ALA A 641 -12.79 5.67 -21.52
C ALA A 641 -11.69 4.92 -20.75
N GLU A 642 -10.74 4.27 -21.43
CA GLU A 642 -9.57 3.65 -20.80
C GLU A 642 -8.66 4.63 -20.04
N ARG A 643 -8.74 5.92 -20.33
CA ARG A 643 -7.93 6.95 -19.67
C ARG A 643 -8.49 7.36 -18.30
N PHE A 644 -9.71 6.95 -17.98
CA PHE A 644 -10.40 7.33 -16.75
C PHE A 644 -10.33 6.24 -15.67
N GLY A 645 -10.48 6.66 -14.41
CA GLY A 645 -10.84 5.76 -13.29
C GLY A 645 -12.22 5.16 -13.48
N LEU A 646 -12.43 3.91 -13.07
CA LEU A 646 -13.78 3.34 -13.12
C LEU A 646 -14.72 4.10 -12.18
N ALA A 647 -14.21 4.62 -11.06
CA ALA A 647 -14.97 5.49 -10.16
C ALA A 647 -15.43 6.80 -10.84
N GLN A 648 -14.56 7.45 -11.64
CA GLN A 648 -14.92 8.64 -12.42
C GLN A 648 -15.97 8.31 -13.48
N LEU A 649 -15.79 7.22 -14.22
CA LEU A 649 -16.76 6.76 -15.22
C LEU A 649 -18.12 6.42 -14.60
N HIS A 650 -18.12 5.86 -13.39
CA HIS A 650 -19.34 5.61 -12.61
C HIS A 650 -20.06 6.91 -12.23
N GLN A 651 -19.32 7.94 -11.79
CA GLN A 651 -19.90 9.25 -11.50
C GLN A 651 -20.49 9.91 -12.75
N LEU A 652 -19.78 9.84 -13.89
CA LEU A 652 -20.25 10.32 -15.18
C LEU A 652 -21.53 9.57 -15.59
N ARG A 653 -21.58 8.23 -15.45
CA ARG A 653 -22.80 7.43 -15.66
C ARG A 653 -23.97 7.92 -14.82
N GLY A 654 -23.73 8.31 -13.57
CA GLY A 654 -24.75 8.85 -12.65
C GLY A 654 -25.31 10.24 -13.02
N ARG A 655 -24.83 10.87 -14.10
CA ARG A 655 -25.32 12.18 -14.59
C ARG A 655 -26.55 12.06 -15.50
N VAL A 656 -26.89 10.87 -15.97
CA VAL A 656 -28.01 10.63 -16.90
C VAL A 656 -29.07 9.69 -16.31
N GLY A 657 -30.23 9.63 -16.96
CA GLY A 657 -31.34 8.76 -16.53
C GLY A 657 -32.06 9.29 -15.28
N ARG A 658 -32.21 10.61 -15.21
CA ARG A 658 -32.89 11.31 -14.11
C ARG A 658 -34.31 11.68 -14.52
N GLY A 659 -35.20 11.92 -13.56
CA GLY A 659 -36.59 12.32 -13.84
C GLY A 659 -37.50 11.20 -14.38
N GLY A 660 -37.12 9.93 -14.22
CA GLY A 660 -37.93 8.78 -14.66
C GLY A 660 -37.74 8.40 -16.14
N LEU A 661 -36.90 9.12 -16.88
CA LEU A 661 -36.48 8.75 -18.23
C LEU A 661 -35.41 7.66 -18.21
N GLU A 662 -35.41 6.78 -19.22
CA GLU A 662 -34.35 5.79 -19.38
C GLU A 662 -33.01 6.48 -19.68
N GLY A 663 -31.98 6.14 -18.88
CA GLY A 663 -30.61 6.62 -19.10
C GLY A 663 -29.75 5.62 -19.86
N TYR A 664 -28.82 6.12 -20.66
CA TYR A 664 -27.85 5.38 -21.44
C TYR A 664 -26.43 5.91 -21.19
N ALA A 665 -25.47 5.01 -20.95
CA ALA A 665 -24.06 5.35 -20.83
C ALA A 665 -23.24 4.54 -21.84
N VAL A 666 -22.51 5.24 -22.70
CA VAL A 666 -21.67 4.65 -23.75
C VAL A 666 -20.22 5.02 -23.50
N PHE A 667 -19.39 4.01 -23.23
CA PHE A 667 -17.96 4.16 -22.99
C PHE A 667 -17.18 3.69 -24.20
N ILE A 668 -16.57 4.62 -24.94
CA ILE A 668 -15.80 4.30 -26.15
C ILE A 668 -14.35 4.03 -25.74
N ALA A 669 -13.90 2.79 -25.94
CA ALA A 669 -12.51 2.41 -25.75
C ALA A 669 -11.70 2.68 -27.02
N GLY A 670 -10.54 3.32 -26.88
CA GLY A 670 -9.57 3.52 -27.95
C GLY A 670 -8.89 2.21 -28.41
N GLU A 671 -7.66 2.29 -28.91
CA GLU A 671 -6.83 1.12 -29.19
C GLU A 671 -6.29 0.53 -27.86
N ALA A 672 -7.14 -0.22 -27.18
CA ALA A 672 -6.87 -0.75 -25.85
C ALA A 672 -6.65 -2.28 -25.87
N GLY A 673 -5.66 -2.76 -25.11
CA GLY A 673 -5.40 -4.20 -24.95
C GLY A 673 -6.53 -4.94 -24.22
N GLN A 674 -6.54 -6.28 -24.26
CA GLN A 674 -7.59 -7.10 -23.65
C GLN A 674 -7.79 -6.85 -22.15
N LYS A 675 -6.72 -6.53 -21.40
CA LYS A 675 -6.79 -6.22 -19.96
C LYS A 675 -7.64 -4.96 -19.69
N THR A 676 -7.48 -3.93 -20.51
CA THR A 676 -8.18 -2.65 -20.40
C THR A 676 -9.66 -2.78 -20.74
N LEU A 677 -9.99 -3.57 -21.76
CA LEU A 677 -11.39 -3.86 -22.11
C LEU A 677 -12.08 -4.66 -21.00
N LYS A 678 -11.41 -5.65 -20.40
CA LYS A 678 -11.94 -6.38 -19.23
C LYS A 678 -12.23 -5.44 -18.07
N ARG A 679 -11.35 -4.45 -17.82
CA ARG A 679 -11.57 -3.42 -16.78
C ARG A 679 -12.84 -2.60 -17.05
N LEU A 680 -13.02 -2.09 -18.28
CA LEU A 680 -14.20 -1.28 -18.62
C LEU A 680 -15.51 -2.08 -18.59
N LYS A 681 -15.49 -3.37 -18.93
CA LYS A 681 -16.68 -4.23 -18.89
C LYS A 681 -17.34 -4.34 -17.52
N ILE A 682 -16.61 -4.08 -16.44
CA ILE A 682 -17.14 -4.06 -15.08
C ILE A 682 -18.26 -3.02 -14.93
N LEU A 683 -18.19 -1.92 -15.69
CA LEU A 683 -19.25 -0.91 -15.73
C LEU A 683 -20.52 -1.40 -16.45
N GLU A 684 -20.43 -2.40 -17.33
CA GLU A 684 -21.60 -3.08 -17.90
C GLU A 684 -22.18 -4.12 -16.93
N GLU A 685 -21.31 -4.79 -16.17
CA GLU A 685 -21.69 -5.92 -15.30
C GLU A 685 -22.33 -5.45 -13.98
N SER A 686 -21.95 -4.28 -13.46
CA SER A 686 -22.47 -3.78 -12.20
C SER A 686 -22.89 -2.31 -12.26
N THR A 687 -23.98 -2.01 -11.56
CA THR A 687 -24.41 -0.63 -11.28
C THR A 687 -23.98 -0.13 -9.91
N ASP A 688 -23.43 -1.00 -9.06
CA ASP A 688 -23.01 -0.66 -7.71
C ASP A 688 -21.65 0.03 -7.73
N GLY A 689 -21.65 1.31 -7.35
CA GLY A 689 -20.45 2.13 -7.28
C GLY A 689 -19.38 1.58 -6.34
N PHE A 690 -19.75 0.95 -5.21
CA PHE A 690 -18.78 0.40 -4.26
C PHE A 690 -18.06 -0.80 -4.85
N TYR A 691 -18.82 -1.72 -5.46
CA TYR A 691 -18.25 -2.84 -6.22
C TYR A 691 -17.30 -2.35 -7.32
N ILE A 692 -17.72 -1.34 -8.09
CA ILE A 692 -16.89 -0.78 -9.17
C ILE A 692 -15.58 -0.20 -8.62
N ALA A 693 -15.63 0.55 -7.52
CA ALA A 693 -14.45 1.13 -6.91
C ALA A 693 -13.49 0.08 -6.33
N GLU A 694 -14.03 -0.99 -5.74
CA GLU A 694 -13.25 -2.12 -5.24
C GLU A 694 -12.54 -2.85 -6.41
N MET A 695 -13.26 -3.09 -7.51
CA MET A 695 -12.67 -3.69 -8.70
C MET A 695 -11.63 -2.80 -9.38
N ASP A 696 -11.83 -1.47 -9.39
CA ASP A 696 -10.85 -0.52 -9.92
C ASP A 696 -9.53 -0.60 -9.13
N LEU A 697 -9.63 -0.63 -7.80
CA LEU A 697 -8.48 -0.76 -6.91
C LEU A 697 -7.74 -2.10 -7.15
N LYS A 698 -8.48 -3.22 -7.25
CA LYS A 698 -7.90 -4.55 -7.54
C LYS A 698 -7.21 -4.62 -8.91
N LEU A 699 -7.79 -4.00 -9.94
CA LEU A 699 -7.30 -4.15 -11.32
C LEU A 699 -6.18 -3.16 -11.69
N ARG A 700 -6.18 -1.96 -11.10
CA ARG A 700 -5.07 -1.00 -11.21
C ARG A 700 -3.87 -1.44 -10.36
N GLY A 701 -4.14 -2.07 -9.22
CA GLY A 701 -3.14 -2.36 -8.20
C GLY A 701 -2.61 -1.09 -7.52
N PRO A 702 -2.00 -1.19 -6.34
CA PRO A 702 -1.51 -0.03 -5.57
C PRO A 702 -0.38 0.75 -6.26
N GLY A 703 0.16 0.25 -7.37
CA GLY A 703 1.33 0.79 -8.07
C GLY A 703 1.05 1.92 -9.08
N GLU A 704 -0.09 1.94 -9.77
CA GLU A 704 -0.41 2.98 -10.77
C GLU A 704 -1.07 4.23 -10.15
N LEU A 705 -1.68 4.10 -8.96
CA LEU A 705 -2.09 5.23 -8.11
C LEU A 705 -0.89 6.03 -7.54
N ARG A 706 0.35 5.56 -7.77
CA ARG A 706 1.60 6.27 -7.40
C ARG A 706 2.03 7.35 -8.39
N GLY A 707 1.28 7.54 -9.49
CA GLY A 707 1.47 8.65 -10.41
C GLY A 707 1.14 9.96 -9.71
N THR A 708 2.18 10.69 -9.30
CA THR A 708 2.19 11.82 -8.35
C THR A 708 2.04 11.40 -6.89
N ARG A 709 2.99 11.87 -6.06
CA ARG A 709 2.97 11.75 -4.61
C ARG A 709 1.72 12.45 -4.05
N GLN A 710 0.58 11.78 -4.06
CA GLN A 710 -0.57 12.23 -3.30
C GLN A 710 -0.25 12.01 -1.82
N SER A 711 -0.06 13.11 -1.10
CA SER A 711 0.09 13.13 0.35
C SER A 711 -1.15 12.49 1.00
N GLY A 712 -1.00 11.30 1.60
CA GLY A 712 -2.07 10.68 2.40
C GLY A 712 -2.07 9.15 2.47
N TYR A 713 -1.45 8.43 1.53
CA TYR A 713 -1.43 6.96 1.57
C TYR A 713 -0.37 6.41 2.53
N PRO A 714 -0.70 5.47 3.44
CA PRO A 714 0.29 4.83 4.28
C PRO A 714 1.18 3.88 3.49
N GLU A 715 2.47 3.86 3.81
CA GLU A 715 3.43 2.92 3.24
C GLU A 715 3.28 1.54 3.90
N LEU A 716 2.37 0.72 3.37
CA LEU A 716 2.21 -0.68 3.76
C LEU A 716 3.33 -1.54 3.16
N LYS A 717 3.90 -2.45 3.95
CA LYS A 717 4.94 -3.41 3.51
C LYS A 717 4.35 -4.70 2.98
N LEU A 718 3.28 -5.20 3.61
CA LEU A 718 2.64 -6.47 3.26
C LEU A 718 1.18 -6.28 2.88
N GLY A 719 0.49 -5.32 3.50
CA GLY A 719 -0.92 -5.08 3.29
C GLY A 719 -1.26 -4.67 1.86
N ASP A 720 -2.34 -5.27 1.35
CA ASP A 720 -3.06 -4.80 0.17
C ASP A 720 -4.47 -4.34 0.59
N LEU A 721 -4.70 -3.02 0.57
CA LEU A 721 -5.99 -2.41 0.95
C LEU A 721 -7.18 -2.91 0.11
N ALA A 722 -6.93 -3.46 -1.08
CA ALA A 722 -7.97 -3.96 -1.98
C ALA A 722 -8.39 -5.40 -1.65
N GLU A 723 -7.44 -6.23 -1.26
CA GLU A 723 -7.67 -7.66 -0.99
C GLU A 723 -7.94 -7.94 0.49
N ASP A 724 -7.43 -7.11 1.40
CA ASP A 724 -7.41 -7.39 2.83
C ASP A 724 -8.59 -6.78 3.62
N THR A 725 -9.69 -6.41 2.96
CA THR A 725 -10.84 -5.73 3.58
C THR A 725 -11.31 -6.41 4.89
N GLY A 726 -11.44 -7.74 4.89
CA GLY A 726 -11.86 -8.48 6.08
C GLY A 726 -10.82 -8.49 7.22
N ILE A 727 -9.53 -8.34 6.92
CA ILE A 727 -8.47 -8.22 7.92
C ILE A 727 -8.53 -6.82 8.55
N ILE A 728 -8.69 -5.79 7.70
CA ILE A 728 -8.78 -4.38 8.12
C ILE A 728 -9.97 -4.15 9.04
N GLU A 729 -11.16 -4.67 8.70
CA GLU A 729 -12.36 -4.53 9.54
C GLU A 729 -12.15 -5.14 10.94
N LYS A 730 -11.53 -6.33 11.02
CA LYS A 730 -11.21 -6.98 12.31
C LYS A 730 -10.15 -6.21 13.09
N ALA A 731 -9.10 -5.75 12.42
CA ALA A 731 -8.04 -4.96 13.04
C ALA A 731 -8.60 -3.66 13.63
N ARG A 732 -9.48 -2.95 12.90
CA ARG A 732 -10.14 -1.74 13.40
C ARG A 732 -11.07 -2.00 14.58
N ALA A 733 -11.87 -3.07 14.51
CA ALA A 733 -12.74 -3.44 15.63
C ALA A 733 -11.94 -3.69 16.91
N LEU A 734 -10.81 -4.39 16.80
CA LEU A 734 -9.89 -4.59 17.92
C LEU A 734 -9.25 -3.28 18.37
N ALA A 735 -8.76 -2.44 17.45
CA ALA A 735 -8.17 -1.14 17.76
C ALA A 735 -9.15 -0.27 18.58
N LYS A 736 -10.42 -0.21 18.17
CA LYS A 736 -11.47 0.53 18.88
C LYS A 736 -11.70 -0.05 20.28
N ALA A 737 -11.79 -1.37 20.41
CA ALA A 737 -11.96 -2.04 21.70
C ALA A 737 -10.78 -1.78 22.66
N ILE A 738 -9.55 -1.73 22.14
CA ILE A 738 -8.35 -1.39 22.89
C ILE A 738 -8.42 0.07 23.34
N VAL A 739 -8.63 1.02 22.42
CA VAL A 739 -8.64 2.46 22.72
C VAL A 739 -9.78 2.85 23.66
N ASP A 740 -10.97 2.24 23.54
CA ASP A 740 -12.09 2.52 24.44
C ASP A 740 -11.82 2.05 25.89
N LYS A 741 -11.00 1.01 26.09
CA LYS A 741 -10.63 0.49 27.41
C LYS A 741 -9.36 1.13 27.98
N ASP A 742 -8.37 1.37 27.13
CA ASP A 742 -7.03 1.84 27.48
C ASP A 742 -6.52 2.87 26.45
N PRO A 743 -7.02 4.12 26.52
CA PRO A 743 -6.68 5.17 25.57
C PRO A 743 -5.19 5.55 25.58
N THR A 744 -4.46 5.21 26.65
CA THR A 744 -3.02 5.53 26.79
C THR A 744 -2.12 4.33 26.55
N LEU A 745 -2.70 3.13 26.31
CA LEU A 745 -1.99 1.86 26.15
C LEU A 745 -1.07 1.53 27.36
N ASP A 746 -1.50 1.86 28.58
CA ASP A 746 -0.70 1.66 29.80
C ASP A 746 -0.97 0.34 30.52
N LEU A 747 -1.98 -0.43 30.11
CA LEU A 747 -2.23 -1.75 30.67
C LEU A 747 -1.05 -2.70 30.38
N PRO A 748 -0.73 -3.63 31.29
CA PRO A 748 0.39 -4.56 31.11
C PRO A 748 0.34 -5.35 29.79
N GLU A 749 -0.86 -5.76 29.37
CA GLU A 749 -1.10 -6.48 28.11
C GLU A 749 -0.83 -5.64 26.85
N HIS A 750 -0.87 -4.31 26.93
CA HIS A 750 -0.67 -3.40 25.79
C HIS A 750 0.75 -2.84 25.70
N ARG A 751 1.64 -3.18 26.65
CA ARG A 751 3.00 -2.63 26.70
C ARG A 751 3.81 -2.94 25.44
N ALA A 752 3.79 -4.19 24.98
CA ALA A 752 4.51 -4.61 23.77
C ALA A 752 3.95 -3.91 22.50
N LEU A 753 2.63 -3.74 22.44
CA LEU A 753 1.94 -3.03 21.38
C LEU A 753 2.31 -1.53 21.34
N LYS A 754 2.38 -0.88 22.51
CA LYS A 754 2.82 0.52 22.65
C LYS A 754 4.27 0.72 22.22
N GLU A 755 5.16 -0.22 22.56
CA GLU A 755 6.56 -0.20 22.12
C GLU A 755 6.69 -0.37 20.60
N GLU A 756 5.89 -1.24 19.98
CA GLU A 756 5.84 -1.41 18.52
C GLU A 756 5.34 -0.12 17.84
N LEU A 757 4.27 0.48 18.35
CA LEU A 757 3.69 1.72 17.82
C LEU A 757 4.71 2.89 17.85
N ARG A 758 5.44 3.05 18.97
CA ARG A 758 6.49 4.08 19.11
C ARG A 758 7.62 3.87 18.11
N ALA A 759 8.06 2.65 17.92
CA ALA A 759 9.16 2.35 17.00
C ALA A 759 8.80 2.54 15.53
N GLN A 760 7.52 2.41 15.15
CA GLN A 760 7.06 2.78 13.82
C GLN A 760 6.96 4.30 13.65
N ALA A 761 6.57 5.03 14.71
CA ALA A 761 6.45 6.48 14.67
C ALA A 761 7.80 7.18 14.41
N GLU A 762 8.90 6.67 14.94
CA GLU A 762 10.25 7.23 14.70
C GLU A 762 10.76 7.06 13.25
N ARG A 763 10.17 6.14 12.47
CA ARG A 763 10.60 5.86 11.07
C ARG A 763 9.91 6.72 10.03
N VAL A 764 8.64 7.06 10.24
CA VAL A 764 7.86 7.90 9.34
C VAL A 764 8.06 9.33 9.82
N GLY A 765 8.89 10.12 9.16
CA GLY A 765 9.17 11.51 9.55
C GLY A 765 7.89 12.28 9.83
N PHE A 766 7.56 12.41 11.11
CA PHE A 766 6.37 13.07 11.62
C PHE A 766 6.47 14.55 11.23
N ARG A 767 5.61 14.98 10.30
CA ARG A 767 5.08 16.34 10.36
C ARG A 767 3.92 16.26 11.33
N GLU A 768 4.09 16.91 12.47
CA GLU A 768 3.00 17.23 13.40
C GLU A 768 1.81 17.76 12.58
N VAL A 769 0.74 16.98 12.50
CA VAL A 769 -0.57 17.46 12.08
C VAL A 769 -1.41 17.56 13.33
N ILE A 770 -1.09 18.56 14.15
CA ILE A 770 -2.07 19.22 15.01
C ILE A 770 -2.31 20.58 14.37
#